data_AF-A0AAV5HAD9-F1
#
_entry.id   AF-A0AAV5HAD9-F1
#
_cell.length_a   1.000
_cell.length_b   1.000
_cell.length_c   1.000
_cell.angle_alpha   90.00
_cell.angle_beta   90.00
_cell.angle_gamma   90.00
#
_symmetry.space_group_name_H-M   'P 1'
#
loop_
_entity.id
_entity.type
_entity.pdbx_description
1 polymer ?
#
loop_
_entity_poly.entity_id
_entity_poly.type
_entity_poly.pdbx_seq_one_letter_code
_entity_poly.pdbx_strand_id
1 'polypeptide(L)'
;MVFRGVYNRKFENLNGIWNYRLDQNDVGYRQSWYLEKEASAPGWKEIKVPHNWYLEEEIGDYFGTIWYTRTFTVPEYMQNDRLFLYFEGVDYITDVWVNGEYLGQNEGIFNSFEFEITHLVDINKENTIIVRDSAPKDLTEYVEADHDETPMSEKYKFHQSIGITQIKGHMIEAMHRPGSMTSFRQDGNSGGIWGDVKLIGRPAVHIQYVKSFTKIGYKKDWLGDKQDKPDGTGLAAFDVFINNGTGRAVRTEIKLSVTAYNFEDDTVSNSSREVVLQPGDNVYKITVTIPQVKLWWTWDHGFPHLYTAALLADGDRIEMNFGVKEITTDEAGQWYLNGKHIFLRGMRYISSLWMSEANEKMWEADFRKMLDMDINAIRIGSHVERDGLYTMCDEMGLLMWQVFPLHYCISDSDDVINRASDMIRDMGMMLTNHACMGMWSVYKEPEIYQLPDKPNVYFKLCEILKETLGSVDPIRWIHKGDYREGVQNIMIGSCQDGDMDVHKAVIQPNIVEFGADSVPCLKSLQKFIPEDKLWPPHWDTWQYWGLFYYNQFRRAKVEMGNSLEEFIHNTQEYEALVVKEQIEFLRQRKYQPVASMFLYYWSDACPIMGSGLLDYYREPYEVYDAMKAVYTQVLISLEWEAEPHILGRQKKYARGSKFTGKVWVNNDHFHDIKKAQIHWEIHREGQKCIVAQKTFYSDLEEDSATVKDTISWMIPEDYVGNYVVDMFVKDEDGRILSTNYCVWKACI
;
A
#
# COMPACT_ATOMS: atom_id res chain seq x y z
N MET A 1 10.26 20.39 13.55
CA MET A 1 10.11 19.07 14.19
C MET A 1 8.73 18.59 13.79
N VAL A 2 8.67 17.52 13.01
CA VAL A 2 7.47 16.99 12.34
C VAL A 2 6.96 15.82 13.19
N PHE A 3 5.64 15.74 13.34
CA PHE A 3 4.84 14.82 14.16
C PHE A 3 5.00 14.83 15.70
N ARG A 4 3.92 15.20 16.39
CA ARG A 4 3.65 14.92 17.81
C ARG A 4 2.20 14.41 17.86
N GLY A 5 2.01 13.13 18.16
CA GLY A 5 0.73 12.44 17.95
C GLY A 5 -0.49 13.15 18.58
N VAL A 6 -1.66 12.99 17.96
CA VAL A 6 -2.93 13.63 18.38
C VAL A 6 -3.71 12.78 19.42
N TYR A 7 -3.18 11.62 19.83
CA TYR A 7 -3.65 10.65 20.84
C TYR A 7 -4.96 10.98 21.59
N ASN A 8 -6.15 10.60 21.10
CA ASN A 8 -7.43 10.79 21.82
C ASN A 8 -7.59 12.13 22.57
N ARG A 9 -6.87 13.19 22.16
CA ARG A 9 -6.85 14.48 22.84
C ARG A 9 -8.11 15.22 22.42
N LYS A 10 -8.65 16.04 23.31
CA LYS A 10 -9.67 17.01 22.88
C LYS A 10 -9.01 17.98 21.91
N PHE A 11 -9.64 18.16 20.76
CA PHE A 11 -9.22 19.12 19.74
C PHE A 11 -10.43 19.90 19.24
N GLU A 12 -10.19 21.12 18.77
CA GLU A 12 -11.16 21.88 17.98
C GLU A 12 -10.88 21.65 16.50
N ASN A 13 -11.94 21.34 15.74
CA ASN A 13 -11.81 21.03 14.33
C ASN A 13 -11.82 22.33 13.50
N LEU A 14 -10.73 22.58 12.76
CA LEU A 14 -10.58 23.74 11.88
C LEU A 14 -10.82 23.40 10.40
N ASN A 15 -11.46 22.26 10.10
CA ASN A 15 -11.97 21.89 8.78
C ASN A 15 -13.26 22.64 8.44
N GLY A 16 -13.68 22.59 7.18
CA GLY A 16 -14.87 23.26 6.66
C GLY A 16 -14.49 24.34 5.66
N ILE A 17 -15.22 25.45 5.66
CA ILE A 17 -14.97 26.54 4.71
C ILE A 17 -13.76 27.36 5.14
N TRP A 18 -12.84 27.53 4.21
CA TRP A 18 -11.71 28.45 4.26
C TRP A 18 -11.86 29.44 3.11
N ASN A 19 -11.15 30.54 3.19
CA ASN A 19 -11.00 31.45 2.07
C ASN A 19 -9.66 31.18 1.38
N TYR A 20 -9.61 31.21 0.06
CA TYR A 20 -8.39 31.06 -0.72
C TYR A 20 -8.20 32.15 -1.76
N ARG A 21 -6.95 32.32 -2.19
CA ARG A 21 -6.56 33.24 -3.25
C ARG A 21 -5.37 32.68 -4.04
N LEU A 22 -5.52 32.57 -5.36
CA LEU A 22 -4.44 32.15 -6.25
C LEU A 22 -3.36 33.25 -6.34
N ASP A 23 -2.10 32.85 -6.24
CA ASP A 23 -0.95 33.73 -6.37
C ASP A 23 -0.18 33.45 -7.67
N GLN A 24 -0.85 33.69 -8.79
CA GLN A 24 -0.34 33.38 -10.14
C GLN A 24 1.01 34.03 -10.46
N ASN A 25 1.35 35.14 -9.80
CA ASN A 25 2.55 35.93 -10.08
C ASN A 25 3.54 35.95 -8.90
N ASP A 26 3.33 35.11 -7.88
CA ASP A 26 4.11 35.06 -6.64
C ASP A 26 4.35 36.47 -6.04
N VAL A 27 3.24 37.20 -5.87
CA VAL A 27 3.20 38.56 -5.32
C VAL A 27 2.65 38.59 -3.90
N GLY A 28 1.97 37.55 -3.43
CA GLY A 28 1.23 37.56 -2.17
C GLY A 28 2.11 37.86 -0.97
N TYR A 29 3.32 37.29 -0.93
CA TYR A 29 4.29 37.60 0.13
C TYR A 29 4.74 39.07 0.07
N ARG A 30 5.07 39.58 -1.13
CA ARG A 30 5.48 40.99 -1.33
C ARG A 30 4.35 41.98 -1.03
N GLN A 31 3.11 41.56 -1.26
CA GLN A 31 1.91 42.33 -0.95
C GLN A 31 1.41 42.11 0.49
N SER A 32 2.14 41.35 1.30
CA SER A 32 1.84 41.11 2.72
C SER A 32 0.46 40.48 2.95
N TRP A 33 0.04 39.54 2.08
CA TRP A 33 -1.24 38.81 2.26
C TRP A 33 -1.31 38.00 3.56
N TYR A 34 -0.17 37.77 4.22
CA TYR A 34 -0.09 37.19 5.56
C TYR A 34 -0.55 38.14 6.69
N LEU A 35 -0.87 39.41 6.40
CA LEU A 35 -1.43 40.34 7.38
C LEU A 35 -2.97 40.27 7.38
N GLU A 36 -3.57 40.29 8.56
CA GLU A 36 -5.03 40.13 8.76
C GLU A 36 -5.89 41.09 7.91
N LYS A 37 -5.42 42.34 7.77
CA LYS A 37 -6.08 43.37 6.95
C LYS A 37 -6.20 42.95 5.49
N GLU A 38 -5.17 42.32 4.94
CA GLU A 38 -5.12 41.88 3.54
C GLU A 38 -5.81 40.53 3.35
N ALA A 39 -5.81 39.68 4.38
CA ALA A 39 -6.58 38.43 4.42
C ALA A 39 -8.11 38.67 4.41
N SER A 40 -8.57 39.86 4.80
CA SER A 40 -9.97 40.29 4.72
C SER A 40 -10.28 41.18 3.50
N ALA A 41 -9.31 41.42 2.62
CA ALA A 41 -9.49 42.29 1.46
C ALA A 41 -10.36 41.63 0.36
N PRO A 42 -10.87 42.37 -0.63
CA PRO A 42 -11.55 41.76 -1.77
C PRO A 42 -10.61 40.85 -2.57
N GLY A 43 -11.14 39.74 -3.10
CA GLY A 43 -10.42 38.82 -4.00
C GLY A 43 -10.14 37.44 -3.44
N TRP A 44 -10.55 37.15 -2.20
CA TRP A 44 -10.61 35.80 -1.66
C TRP A 44 -11.92 35.11 -2.07
N LYS A 45 -11.84 33.81 -2.33
CA LYS A 45 -12.98 32.93 -2.66
C LYS A 45 -13.09 31.84 -1.61
N GLU A 46 -14.23 31.17 -1.49
CA GLU A 46 -14.41 30.07 -0.54
C GLU A 46 -13.91 28.74 -1.13
N ILE A 47 -13.29 27.91 -0.29
CA ILE A 47 -12.93 26.52 -0.60
C ILE A 47 -13.13 25.66 0.65
N LYS A 48 -13.49 24.41 0.45
CA LYS A 48 -13.57 23.46 1.56
C LYS A 48 -12.18 22.92 1.89
N VAL A 49 -11.89 22.70 3.16
CA VAL A 49 -10.69 21.99 3.65
C VAL A 49 -11.19 20.87 4.58
N PRO A 50 -10.66 19.64 4.51
CA PRO A 50 -9.56 19.20 3.66
C PRO A 50 -9.94 19.06 2.18
N HIS A 51 -9.02 19.38 1.27
CA HIS A 51 -9.24 19.33 -0.18
C HIS A 51 -7.94 19.36 -0.99
N ASN A 52 -7.93 18.68 -2.13
CA ASN A 52 -6.91 18.85 -3.17
C ASN A 52 -7.43 19.84 -4.21
N TRP A 53 -6.70 20.91 -4.49
CA TRP A 53 -7.20 22.02 -5.31
C TRP A 53 -7.49 21.65 -6.76
N TYR A 54 -6.97 20.53 -7.26
CA TYR A 54 -7.28 20.07 -8.63
C TYR A 54 -8.76 19.71 -8.79
N LEU A 55 -9.39 19.26 -7.71
CA LEU A 55 -10.81 18.92 -7.67
C LEU A 55 -11.71 20.16 -7.67
N GLU A 56 -11.15 21.35 -7.48
CA GLU A 56 -11.85 22.62 -7.59
C GLU A 56 -11.80 23.11 -9.04
N GLU A 57 -12.95 23.11 -9.73
CA GLU A 57 -13.06 23.38 -11.18
C GLU A 57 -12.45 24.72 -11.57
N GLU A 58 -12.56 25.74 -10.72
CA GLU A 58 -12.00 27.08 -10.97
C GLU A 58 -10.47 27.15 -10.87
N ILE A 59 -9.84 26.19 -10.18
CA ILE A 59 -8.38 26.11 -10.02
C ILE A 59 -7.83 25.12 -11.05
N GLY A 60 -8.36 23.90 -11.07
CA GLY A 60 -7.94 22.83 -11.97
C GLY A 60 -6.44 22.54 -11.89
N ASP A 61 -5.80 22.37 -13.05
CA ASP A 61 -4.39 22.04 -13.15
C ASP A 61 -3.48 23.26 -12.93
N TYR A 62 -3.26 23.60 -11.65
CA TYR A 62 -2.45 24.75 -11.27
C TYR A 62 -1.16 24.34 -10.56
N PHE A 63 -0.01 24.75 -11.13
CA PHE A 63 1.32 24.63 -10.51
C PHE A 63 1.76 26.00 -10.01
N GLY A 64 1.81 26.18 -8.70
CA GLY A 64 2.17 27.46 -8.13
C GLY A 64 1.77 27.53 -6.67
N THR A 65 1.28 28.71 -6.27
CA THR A 65 1.03 29.04 -4.87
C THR A 65 -0.43 29.46 -4.67
N ILE A 66 -1.08 28.87 -3.68
CA ILE A 66 -2.39 29.30 -3.19
C ILE A 66 -2.24 29.74 -1.74
N TRP A 67 -2.84 30.87 -1.42
CA TRP A 67 -2.97 31.35 -0.05
C TRP A 67 -4.33 30.93 0.48
N TYR A 68 -4.38 30.50 1.74
CA TYR A 68 -5.59 30.18 2.48
C TYR A 68 -5.67 31.06 3.73
N THR A 69 -6.89 31.41 4.13
CA THR A 69 -7.15 32.08 5.40
C THR A 69 -8.40 31.52 6.06
N ARG A 70 -8.33 31.43 7.39
CA ARG A 70 -9.46 31.04 8.24
C ARG A 70 -9.33 31.69 9.59
N THR A 71 -10.48 32.04 10.16
CA THR A 71 -10.54 32.52 11.53
C THR A 71 -11.05 31.46 12.49
N PHE A 72 -10.67 31.57 13.76
CA PHE A 72 -11.09 30.69 14.83
C PHE A 72 -11.12 31.41 16.18
N THR A 73 -11.86 30.86 17.13
CA THR A 73 -11.83 31.30 18.54
C THR A 73 -11.28 30.17 19.40
N VAL A 74 -10.65 30.51 20.53
CA VAL A 74 -10.13 29.49 21.46
C VAL A 74 -11.28 29.01 22.35
N PRO A 75 -11.66 27.73 22.30
CA PRO A 75 -12.73 27.21 23.15
C PRO A 75 -12.40 27.36 24.63
N GLU A 76 -13.42 27.61 25.46
CA GLU A 76 -13.27 27.84 26.92
C GLU A 76 -12.45 26.74 27.61
N TYR A 77 -12.65 25.48 27.20
CA TYR A 77 -11.97 24.33 27.80
C TYR A 77 -10.46 24.24 27.47
N MET A 78 -9.94 25.05 26.53
CA MET A 78 -8.52 25.10 26.16
C MET A 78 -7.81 26.39 26.60
N GLN A 79 -8.51 27.35 27.22
CA GLN A 79 -7.95 28.68 27.49
C GLN A 79 -6.76 28.66 28.47
N ASN A 80 -6.62 27.61 29.27
CA ASN A 80 -5.50 27.42 30.20
C ASN A 80 -4.41 26.47 29.66
N ASP A 81 -4.58 25.98 28.43
CA ASP A 81 -3.65 25.06 27.80
C ASP A 81 -2.63 25.81 26.95
N ARG A 82 -1.53 25.11 26.63
CA ARG A 82 -0.69 25.44 25.50
C ARG A 82 -1.41 25.00 24.23
N LEU A 83 -1.41 25.86 23.23
CA LEU A 83 -2.19 25.71 22.01
C LEU A 83 -1.28 25.35 20.85
N PHE A 84 -1.65 24.33 20.10
CA PHE A 84 -0.93 23.83 18.94
C PHE A 84 -1.84 23.82 17.72
N LEU A 85 -1.37 24.41 16.61
CA LEU A 85 -2.01 24.30 15.32
C LEU A 85 -1.41 23.10 14.58
N TYR A 86 -2.25 22.11 14.29
CA TYR A 86 -1.86 20.83 13.68
C TYR A 86 -2.42 20.71 12.27
N PHE A 87 -1.60 20.24 11.34
CA PHE A 87 -1.94 19.89 9.97
C PHE A 87 -1.66 18.41 9.76
N GLU A 88 -2.69 17.64 9.35
CA GLU A 88 -2.55 16.23 9.01
C GLU A 88 -1.76 16.05 7.72
N GLY A 89 -1.95 16.93 6.73
CA GLY A 89 -1.22 16.87 5.47
C GLY A 89 -1.53 18.04 4.54
N VAL A 90 -0.49 18.55 3.89
CA VAL A 90 -0.54 19.65 2.90
C VAL A 90 0.43 19.30 1.77
N ASP A 91 0.07 19.57 0.52
CA ASP A 91 0.93 19.32 -0.65
C ASP A 91 1.35 20.66 -1.28
N TYR A 92 2.59 21.16 -1.17
CA TYR A 92 3.84 20.49 -0.77
C TYR A 92 4.71 21.32 0.18
N ILE A 93 4.98 22.58 -0.18
CA ILE A 93 5.75 23.53 0.64
C ILE A 93 4.76 24.47 1.30
N THR A 94 4.69 24.43 2.63
CA THR A 94 3.65 25.10 3.40
C THR A 94 4.25 26.07 4.40
N ASP A 95 4.03 27.36 4.20
CA ASP A 95 4.34 28.41 5.16
C ASP A 95 3.08 28.78 5.96
N VAL A 96 3.20 28.97 7.28
CA VAL A 96 2.04 29.26 8.16
C VAL A 96 2.26 30.51 8.99
N TRP A 97 1.20 31.31 9.12
CA TRP A 97 1.12 32.48 10.00
C TRP A 97 -0.12 32.41 10.89
N VAL A 98 0.00 32.97 12.10
CA VAL A 98 -1.14 33.25 12.99
C VAL A 98 -1.08 34.70 13.43
N ASN A 99 -2.18 35.43 13.26
CA ASN A 99 -2.30 36.86 13.59
C ASN A 99 -1.13 37.72 13.03
N GLY A 100 -0.71 37.41 11.80
CA GLY A 100 0.40 38.10 11.12
C GLY A 100 1.81 37.60 11.45
N GLU A 101 1.99 36.76 12.48
CA GLU A 101 3.28 36.26 12.91
C GLU A 101 3.62 34.93 12.24
N TYR A 102 4.85 34.81 11.69
CA TYR A 102 5.30 33.63 10.96
C TYR A 102 5.70 32.50 11.90
N LEU A 103 5.13 31.31 11.69
CA LEU A 103 5.38 30.12 12.52
C LEU A 103 6.53 29.27 11.99
N GLY A 104 6.64 29.15 10.66
CA GLY A 104 7.62 28.31 10.00
C GLY A 104 7.09 27.66 8.73
N GLN A 105 7.86 26.71 8.21
CA GLN A 105 7.62 25.99 6.97
C GLN A 105 7.61 24.47 7.20
N ASN A 106 6.76 23.78 6.45
CA ASN A 106 6.83 22.33 6.23
C ASN A 106 7.08 22.04 4.75
N GLU A 107 7.91 21.05 4.46
CA GLU A 107 8.03 20.46 3.13
C GLU A 107 7.66 18.99 3.23
N GLY A 108 6.85 18.51 2.28
CA GLY A 108 6.43 17.11 2.22
C GLY A 108 4.91 17.00 2.14
N ILE A 109 4.44 15.95 1.46
CA ILE A 109 3.02 15.72 1.26
C ILE A 109 2.40 14.89 2.39
N PHE A 110 3.06 13.80 2.82
CA PHE A 110 2.46 12.76 3.66
C PHE A 110 2.65 12.96 5.17
N ASN A 111 3.61 13.79 5.56
CA ASN A 111 3.94 13.96 6.96
C ASN A 111 3.05 15.04 7.59
N SER A 112 2.60 14.77 8.80
CA SER A 112 1.86 15.74 9.60
C SER A 112 2.80 16.60 10.44
N PHE A 113 2.44 17.87 10.62
CA PHE A 113 3.25 18.85 11.32
C PHE A 113 2.39 19.76 12.18
N GLU A 114 3.02 20.41 13.16
CA GLU A 114 2.34 21.33 14.06
C GLU A 114 3.23 22.46 14.55
N PHE A 115 2.60 23.55 14.97
CA PHE A 115 3.25 24.72 15.56
C PHE A 115 2.59 25.08 16.88
N GLU A 116 3.39 25.45 17.89
CA GLU A 116 2.84 26.02 19.11
C GLU A 116 2.49 27.49 18.90
N ILE A 117 1.24 27.86 19.17
CA ILE A 117 0.68 29.20 18.92
C ILE A 117 0.22 29.91 20.20
N THR A 118 0.43 29.31 21.38
CA THR A 118 -0.01 29.84 22.69
C THR A 118 0.30 31.33 22.89
N HIS A 119 1.47 31.77 22.43
CA HIS A 119 2.00 33.12 22.63
C HIS A 119 1.51 34.14 21.57
N LEU A 120 0.76 33.68 20.56
CA LEU A 120 0.33 34.48 19.42
C LEU A 120 -1.17 34.70 19.38
N VAL A 121 -1.93 33.89 20.11
CA VAL A 121 -3.39 33.94 20.12
C VAL A 121 -3.94 34.87 21.21
N ASP A 122 -5.01 35.59 20.90
CA ASP A 122 -5.87 36.22 21.89
C ASP A 122 -7.03 35.27 22.22
N ILE A 123 -6.98 34.67 23.40
CA ILE A 123 -7.98 33.68 23.86
C ILE A 123 -9.40 34.24 23.96
N ASN A 124 -9.56 35.58 24.00
CA ASN A 124 -10.85 36.24 24.15
C ASN A 124 -11.40 36.79 22.83
N LYS A 125 -10.67 36.62 21.72
CA LYS A 125 -11.04 37.16 20.42
C LYS A 125 -10.96 36.11 19.33
N GLU A 126 -11.43 36.51 18.16
CA GLU A 126 -11.18 35.80 16.92
C GLU A 126 -9.70 35.96 16.54
N ASN A 127 -9.11 34.87 16.06
CA ASN A 127 -7.72 34.76 15.62
C ASN A 127 -7.70 34.31 14.16
N THR A 128 -6.70 34.74 13.40
CA THR A 128 -6.59 34.47 11.97
C THR A 128 -5.41 33.54 11.70
N ILE A 129 -5.66 32.48 10.94
CA ILE A 129 -4.66 31.56 10.39
C ILE A 129 -4.49 31.90 8.92
N ILE A 130 -3.25 32.03 8.46
CA ILE A 130 -2.94 32.16 7.03
C ILE A 130 -1.94 31.08 6.65
N VAL A 131 -2.19 30.42 5.53
CA VAL A 131 -1.35 29.36 4.99
C VAL A 131 -0.99 29.73 3.56
N ARG A 132 0.29 29.69 3.22
CA ARG A 132 0.77 29.76 1.83
C ARG A 132 1.21 28.36 1.46
N ASP A 133 0.49 27.75 0.53
CA ASP A 133 0.76 26.43 0.02
C ASP A 133 1.30 26.51 -1.40
N SER A 134 2.53 26.06 -1.59
CA SER A 134 3.25 26.06 -2.86
C SER A 134 3.48 24.63 -3.33
N ALA A 135 2.84 24.25 -4.43
CA ALA A 135 3.07 22.99 -5.14
C ALA A 135 3.57 23.29 -6.57
N PRO A 136 4.85 23.68 -6.73
CA PRO A 136 5.42 23.94 -8.05
C PRO A 136 5.66 22.63 -8.81
N LYS A 137 5.83 22.74 -10.13
CA LYS A 137 6.32 21.61 -10.94
C LYS A 137 7.75 21.24 -10.52
N ASP A 138 8.08 19.96 -10.52
CA ASP A 138 9.47 19.53 -10.36
C ASP A 138 10.30 20.09 -11.53
N LEU A 139 11.49 20.61 -11.22
CA LEU A 139 12.38 21.23 -12.19
C LEU A 139 13.31 20.21 -12.88
N THR A 140 13.10 18.92 -12.67
CA THR A 140 13.86 17.85 -13.32
C THR A 140 13.86 18.03 -14.83
N GLU A 141 15.03 17.81 -15.41
CA GLU A 141 15.17 17.68 -16.85
C GLU A 141 14.71 16.29 -17.29
N TYR A 142 14.34 16.21 -18.56
CA TYR A 142 13.94 14.97 -19.21
C TYR A 142 14.82 14.73 -20.42
N VAL A 143 15.31 13.50 -20.57
CA VAL A 143 16.04 13.05 -21.75
C VAL A 143 15.17 12.12 -22.58
N GLU A 144 15.35 12.15 -23.90
CA GLU A 144 14.74 11.18 -24.79
C GLU A 144 15.36 9.81 -24.51
N ALA A 145 14.57 8.89 -23.96
CA ALA A 145 14.88 7.48 -23.88
C ALA A 145 14.27 6.80 -25.10
N ASP A 146 15.10 6.11 -25.88
CA ASP A 146 14.66 5.50 -27.12
C ASP A 146 13.87 4.21 -26.82
N HIS A 147 12.57 4.24 -27.04
CA HIS A 147 11.70 3.06 -27.05
C HIS A 147 10.93 2.95 -28.37
N ASP A 148 10.36 1.77 -28.60
CA ASP A 148 10.09 1.11 -29.89
C ASP A 148 9.35 1.92 -30.98
N GLU A 149 9.47 1.41 -32.22
CA GLU A 149 8.70 1.87 -33.37
C GLU A 149 7.20 1.53 -33.21
N THR A 150 6.33 2.55 -33.27
CA THR A 150 4.88 2.37 -33.39
C THR A 150 4.50 2.37 -34.88
N PRO A 151 3.72 1.40 -35.38
CA PRO A 151 3.42 1.30 -36.81
C PRO A 151 2.38 2.31 -37.31
N MET A 152 1.84 3.18 -36.45
CA MET A 152 0.68 4.04 -36.75
C MET A 152 0.75 5.47 -36.17
N SER A 153 1.91 5.90 -35.66
CA SER A 153 2.18 7.29 -35.28
C SER A 153 3.66 7.64 -35.53
N GLU A 154 4.03 8.92 -35.44
CA GLU A 154 5.45 9.27 -35.37
C GLU A 154 6.11 8.55 -34.19
N LYS A 155 7.40 8.20 -34.30
CA LYS A 155 8.13 7.49 -33.24
C LYS A 155 7.92 8.22 -31.92
N TYR A 156 7.35 7.51 -30.96
CA TYR A 156 7.11 8.07 -29.64
C TYR A 156 8.44 8.30 -28.94
N LYS A 157 8.71 9.56 -28.60
CA LYS A 157 9.89 9.96 -27.83
C LYS A 157 9.57 9.75 -26.35
N PHE A 158 9.92 8.58 -25.81
CA PHE A 158 9.81 8.37 -24.38
C PHE A 158 10.75 9.34 -23.68
N HIS A 159 10.26 10.06 -22.68
CA HIS A 159 11.06 11.02 -21.93
C HIS A 159 11.30 10.43 -20.54
N GLN A 160 12.55 10.37 -20.10
CA GLN A 160 12.91 9.89 -18.79
C GLN A 160 13.50 11.04 -17.96
N SER A 161 13.04 11.21 -16.74
CA SER A 161 13.62 12.15 -15.78
C SER A 161 15.07 11.76 -15.45
N ILE A 162 15.94 12.77 -15.31
CA ILE A 162 17.36 12.56 -14.96
C ILE A 162 17.67 12.61 -13.46
N GLY A 163 16.67 12.91 -12.63
CA GLY A 163 16.86 13.17 -11.21
C GLY A 163 15.72 13.98 -10.60
N ILE A 164 14.60 13.31 -10.32
CA ILE A 164 13.44 13.84 -9.61
C ILE A 164 13.88 14.35 -8.24
N THR A 165 13.40 15.52 -7.83
CA THR A 165 13.84 16.17 -6.58
C THR A 165 12.72 16.29 -5.54
N GLN A 166 11.46 16.31 -5.97
CA GLN A 166 10.31 16.33 -5.09
C GLN A 166 9.96 14.92 -4.60
N ILE A 167 9.65 14.79 -3.31
CA ILE A 167 9.31 13.51 -2.67
C ILE A 167 7.80 13.46 -2.49
N LYS A 168 7.09 13.32 -3.61
CA LYS A 168 5.62 13.30 -3.64
C LYS A 168 5.03 11.90 -3.79
N GLY A 169 5.87 10.89 -4.03
CA GLY A 169 5.42 9.60 -4.54
C GLY A 169 4.96 9.70 -5.99
N HIS A 170 5.11 8.59 -6.72
CA HIS A 170 4.55 8.46 -8.06
C HIS A 170 3.49 7.37 -8.01
N MET A 171 2.33 7.66 -8.58
CA MET A 171 1.24 6.70 -8.67
C MET A 171 1.53 5.68 -9.78
N ILE A 172 0.50 4.93 -10.15
CA ILE A 172 0.47 3.91 -11.21
C ILE A 172 1.32 4.30 -12.43
N GLU A 173 2.15 3.35 -12.87
CA GLU A 173 3.10 3.46 -14.00
C GLU A 173 4.10 4.62 -13.90
N ALA A 174 4.23 5.24 -12.72
CA ALA A 174 5.08 6.40 -12.45
C ALA A 174 4.84 7.62 -13.36
N MET A 175 3.62 7.80 -13.87
CA MET A 175 3.31 8.84 -14.87
C MET A 175 2.54 10.04 -14.34
N HIS A 176 2.00 9.97 -13.12
CA HIS A 176 1.07 10.98 -12.59
C HIS A 176 1.62 11.65 -11.33
N ARG A 177 1.69 13.00 -11.39
CA ARG A 177 2.23 14.00 -10.44
C ARG A 177 3.46 14.75 -10.97
N PRO A 178 3.65 16.03 -10.59
CA PRO A 178 4.90 16.74 -10.85
C PRO A 178 6.10 15.93 -10.37
N GLY A 179 7.11 15.83 -11.24
CA GLY A 179 8.28 14.99 -11.00
C GLY A 179 8.09 13.52 -11.41
N SER A 180 7.06 13.18 -12.17
CA SER A 180 6.91 11.83 -12.73
C SER A 180 8.09 11.44 -13.62
N MET A 181 8.20 10.14 -13.90
CA MET A 181 9.24 9.57 -14.76
C MET A 181 9.29 10.23 -16.13
N THR A 182 8.14 10.68 -16.64
CA THR A 182 7.99 11.22 -17.99
C THR A 182 7.57 12.68 -18.00
N SER A 183 7.85 13.40 -19.10
CA SER A 183 7.57 14.84 -19.22
C SER A 183 6.08 15.17 -19.45
N PHE A 184 5.27 14.16 -19.76
CA PHE A 184 3.83 14.24 -20.02
C PHE A 184 3.06 13.58 -18.86
N ARG A 185 1.73 13.77 -18.80
CA ARG A 185 0.85 13.26 -17.71
C ARG A 185 1.13 13.78 -16.31
N GLN A 186 1.86 14.89 -16.24
CA GLN A 186 2.02 15.64 -15.01
C GLN A 186 0.85 16.55 -14.69
N ASP A 187 -0.13 16.67 -15.60
CA ASP A 187 -1.41 17.33 -15.34
C ASP A 187 -2.12 16.68 -14.15
N GLY A 188 -2.80 17.49 -13.35
CA GLY A 188 -3.38 17.02 -12.10
C GLY A 188 -2.53 17.30 -10.88
N ASN A 189 -2.02 18.53 -10.74
CA ASN A 189 -1.22 18.87 -9.56
C ASN A 189 -2.04 18.72 -8.27
N SER A 190 -1.61 17.81 -7.38
CA SER A 190 -2.32 17.41 -6.16
C SER A 190 -2.23 18.40 -5.00
N GLY A 191 -1.86 19.66 -5.26
CA GLY A 191 -1.66 20.67 -4.21
C GLY A 191 -2.90 20.90 -3.34
N GLY A 192 -2.70 21.51 -2.18
CA GLY A 192 -3.77 21.85 -1.25
C GLY A 192 -3.59 21.26 0.15
N ILE A 193 -4.39 21.80 1.08
CA ILE A 193 -4.52 21.29 2.45
C ILE A 193 -5.45 20.06 2.40
N TRP A 194 -4.87 18.91 2.05
CA TRP A 194 -5.63 17.68 1.78
C TRP A 194 -6.01 16.90 3.05
N GLY A 195 -5.34 17.17 4.18
CA GLY A 195 -5.58 16.59 5.50
C GLY A 195 -6.30 17.53 6.48
N ASP A 196 -6.75 16.99 7.61
CA ASP A 196 -7.39 17.75 8.69
C ASP A 196 -6.51 18.87 9.25
N VAL A 197 -7.14 19.97 9.62
CA VAL A 197 -6.54 21.05 10.41
C VAL A 197 -7.20 21.09 11.79
N LYS A 198 -6.39 21.06 12.85
CA LYS A 198 -6.87 20.94 14.24
C LYS A 198 -6.19 21.96 15.14
N LEU A 199 -6.93 22.51 16.09
CA LEU A 199 -6.36 23.21 17.25
C LEU A 199 -6.34 22.24 18.42
N ILE A 200 -5.16 22.03 19.01
CA ILE A 200 -4.94 21.07 20.09
C ILE A 200 -4.50 21.83 21.35
N GLY A 201 -5.24 21.65 22.43
CA GLY A 201 -4.85 22.08 23.78
C GLY A 201 -4.01 21.02 24.47
N ARG A 202 -2.88 21.41 25.05
CA ARG A 202 -2.05 20.54 25.90
C ARG A 202 -1.65 21.25 27.19
N PRO A 203 -1.59 20.55 28.33
CA PRO A 203 -1.07 21.14 29.57
C PRO A 203 0.40 21.57 29.45
N ALA A 204 0.86 22.38 30.40
CA ALA A 204 2.23 22.91 30.42
C ALA A 204 3.29 21.80 30.38
N VAL A 205 3.04 20.70 31.09
CA VAL A 205 3.76 19.43 30.96
C VAL A 205 2.85 18.46 30.22
N HIS A 206 3.30 17.90 29.10
CA HIS A 206 2.48 17.00 28.30
C HIS A 206 3.31 15.93 27.59
N ILE A 207 2.68 14.78 27.35
CA ILE A 207 3.19 13.69 26.54
C ILE A 207 3.06 14.08 25.06
N GLN A 208 4.18 14.32 24.38
CA GLN A 208 4.22 14.70 22.98
C GLN A 208 4.03 13.49 22.06
N TYR A 209 4.68 12.39 22.39
CA TYR A 209 4.72 11.18 21.58
C TYR A 209 5.03 9.98 22.45
N VAL A 210 4.53 8.82 22.06
CA VAL A 210 4.83 7.52 22.63
C VAL A 210 5.13 6.56 21.51
N LYS A 211 6.32 5.97 21.59
CA LYS A 211 6.74 4.87 20.74
C LYS A 211 6.55 3.56 21.48
N SER A 212 5.91 2.60 20.86
CA SER A 212 5.66 1.28 21.42
C SER A 212 6.56 0.23 20.77
N PHE A 213 6.98 -0.73 21.58
CA PHE A 213 7.71 -1.92 21.16
C PHE A 213 7.12 -3.11 21.88
N THR A 214 6.91 -4.21 21.16
CA THR A 214 6.38 -5.44 21.74
C THR A 214 7.29 -6.62 21.46
N LYS A 215 7.31 -7.56 22.40
CA LYS A 215 8.04 -8.82 22.30
C LYS A 215 7.24 -9.94 22.95
N ILE A 216 7.32 -11.13 22.37
CA ILE A 216 6.78 -12.35 22.99
C ILE A 216 7.77 -12.78 24.09
N GLY A 217 7.25 -13.16 25.26
CA GLY A 217 8.05 -13.74 26.33
C GLY A 217 8.42 -15.18 25.99
N TYR A 218 9.71 -15.52 26.11
CA TYR A 218 10.20 -16.88 25.89
C TYR A 218 10.88 -17.41 27.14
N LYS A 219 10.68 -18.71 27.38
CA LYS A 219 11.45 -19.49 28.34
C LYS A 219 12.11 -20.67 27.65
N LYS A 220 13.32 -20.97 28.08
CA LYS A 220 14.03 -22.16 27.63
C LYS A 220 13.44 -23.42 28.25
N ASP A 221 13.05 -24.38 27.42
CA ASP A 221 12.57 -25.68 27.88
C ASP A 221 13.73 -26.60 28.27
N TRP A 222 14.39 -26.28 29.39
CA TRP A 222 15.60 -26.99 29.86
C TRP A 222 15.40 -28.48 30.09
N LEU A 223 14.17 -28.92 30.39
CA LEU A 223 13.83 -30.30 30.68
C LEU A 223 13.29 -31.06 29.45
N GLY A 224 12.85 -30.35 28.41
CA GLY A 224 12.36 -30.92 27.16
C GLY A 224 13.40 -30.89 26.04
N ASP A 225 13.00 -30.32 24.90
CA ASP A 225 13.83 -30.24 23.67
C ASP A 225 14.91 -29.15 23.71
N LYS A 226 15.02 -28.40 24.82
CA LYS A 226 15.99 -27.31 25.04
C LYS A 226 15.83 -26.14 24.07
N GLN A 227 14.70 -26.04 23.38
CA GLN A 227 14.35 -24.89 22.55
C GLN A 227 13.69 -23.80 23.40
N ASP A 228 13.79 -22.56 22.92
CA ASP A 228 13.07 -21.45 23.51
C ASP A 228 11.60 -21.52 23.06
N LYS A 229 10.68 -21.45 24.03
CA LYS A 229 9.24 -21.55 23.79
C LYS A 229 8.53 -20.35 24.38
N PRO A 230 7.46 -19.85 23.73
CA PRO A 230 6.62 -18.82 24.33
C PRO A 230 6.19 -19.22 25.75
N ASP A 231 6.41 -18.34 26.72
CA ASP A 231 6.07 -18.60 28.13
C ASP A 231 4.65 -18.17 28.50
N GLY A 232 3.92 -17.60 27.54
CA GLY A 232 2.57 -17.06 27.70
C GLY A 232 2.54 -15.59 28.10
N THR A 233 3.68 -14.91 28.22
CA THR A 233 3.74 -13.48 28.52
C THR A 233 4.07 -12.64 27.30
N GLY A 234 3.69 -11.37 27.32
CA GLY A 234 4.09 -10.37 26.34
C GLY A 234 4.80 -9.22 27.06
N LEU A 235 5.91 -8.75 26.52
CA LEU A 235 6.57 -7.53 26.97
C LEU A 235 6.10 -6.38 26.08
N ALA A 236 5.58 -5.33 26.71
CA ALA A 236 5.33 -4.05 26.06
C ALA A 236 6.23 -2.98 26.67
N ALA A 237 6.96 -2.26 25.82
CA ALA A 237 7.86 -1.18 26.19
C ALA A 237 7.46 0.09 25.47
N PHE A 238 7.46 1.21 26.19
CA PHE A 238 7.04 2.50 25.68
C PHE A 238 8.14 3.54 25.92
N ASP A 239 8.62 4.17 24.86
CA ASP A 239 9.44 5.37 24.96
C ASP A 239 8.51 6.59 24.94
N VAL A 240 8.42 7.25 26.09
CA VAL A 240 7.49 8.35 26.36
C VAL A 240 8.24 9.66 26.24
N PHE A 241 7.88 10.44 25.22
CA PHE A 241 8.41 11.76 24.93
C PHE A 241 7.52 12.79 25.63
N ILE A 242 8.09 13.56 26.55
CA ILE A 242 7.36 14.50 27.41
C ILE A 242 8.01 15.87 27.30
N ASN A 243 7.22 16.89 26.95
CA ASN A 243 7.66 18.27 27.06
C ASN A 243 7.31 18.83 28.43
N ASN A 244 8.27 19.53 29.04
CA ASN A 244 8.03 20.34 30.23
C ASN A 244 8.23 21.83 29.88
N GLY A 245 7.13 22.54 29.65
CA GLY A 245 7.09 23.97 29.36
C GLY A 245 7.10 24.88 30.58
N THR A 246 7.25 24.36 31.81
CA THR A 246 7.12 25.17 33.03
C THR A 246 8.34 26.03 33.35
N GLY A 247 9.45 25.86 32.62
CA GLY A 247 10.71 26.57 32.85
C GLY A 247 11.49 26.11 34.10
N ARG A 248 10.99 25.11 34.83
CA ARG A 248 11.65 24.51 36.01
C ARG A 248 11.57 22.99 35.98
N ALA A 249 12.42 22.32 36.75
CA ALA A 249 12.32 20.88 36.91
C ALA A 249 11.01 20.48 37.61
N VAL A 250 10.33 19.47 37.08
CA VAL A 250 9.07 18.92 37.63
C VAL A 250 9.30 17.47 38.02
N ARG A 251 9.04 17.12 39.29
CA ARG A 251 9.03 15.72 39.74
C ARG A 251 7.64 15.17 39.57
N THR A 252 7.51 14.07 38.84
CA THR A 252 6.23 13.43 38.55
C THR A 252 6.40 11.92 38.44
N GLU A 253 5.29 11.22 38.26
CA GLU A 253 5.24 9.78 38.06
C GLU A 253 4.62 9.50 36.68
N ILE A 254 5.34 8.72 35.86
CA ILE A 254 4.77 8.15 34.63
C ILE A 254 4.02 6.89 35.05
N LYS A 255 2.70 6.84 34.81
CA LYS A 255 1.88 5.65 35.03
C LYS A 255 1.46 5.07 33.70
N LEU A 256 1.53 3.75 33.59
CA LEU A 256 1.08 2.97 32.45
C LEU A 256 0.05 1.94 32.94
N SER A 257 -1.09 1.89 32.27
CA SER A 257 -2.11 0.85 32.43
C SER A 257 -2.40 0.24 31.07
N VAL A 258 -2.34 -1.08 30.97
CA VAL A 258 -2.68 -1.84 29.75
C VAL A 258 -3.91 -2.68 30.00
N THR A 259 -4.90 -2.55 29.12
CA THR A 259 -6.18 -3.29 29.13
C THR A 259 -6.49 -3.84 27.74
N ALA A 260 -7.38 -4.83 27.64
CA ALA A 260 -7.89 -5.27 26.35
C ALA A 260 -8.70 -4.16 25.65
N TYR A 261 -8.64 -4.12 24.30
CA TYR A 261 -9.40 -3.17 23.48
C TYR A 261 -10.55 -3.85 22.73
N ASN A 262 -10.25 -4.82 21.87
CA ASN A 262 -11.23 -5.47 20.99
C ASN A 262 -11.58 -6.91 21.39
N PHE A 263 -11.32 -7.29 22.65
CA PHE A 263 -11.64 -8.59 23.20
C PHE A 263 -11.95 -8.51 24.69
N GLU A 264 -12.60 -9.54 25.23
CA GLU A 264 -12.94 -9.63 26.65
C GLU A 264 -11.77 -10.20 27.47
N ASP A 265 -11.20 -9.37 28.35
CA ASP A 265 -10.22 -9.77 29.36
C ASP A 265 -10.17 -8.70 30.46
N ASP A 266 -10.38 -9.13 31.71
CA ASP A 266 -10.35 -8.24 32.89
C ASP A 266 -8.92 -7.98 33.40
N THR A 267 -7.91 -8.56 32.77
CA THR A 267 -6.51 -8.40 33.15
C THR A 267 -6.05 -6.97 32.90
N VAL A 268 -5.63 -6.30 33.98
CA VAL A 268 -4.98 -4.98 33.91
C VAL A 268 -3.52 -5.11 34.29
N SER A 269 -2.63 -4.76 33.35
CA SER A 269 -1.19 -4.74 33.60
C SER A 269 -0.74 -3.31 33.84
N ASN A 270 -0.19 -3.05 35.04
CA ASN A 270 0.21 -1.71 35.46
C ASN A 270 1.73 -1.59 35.62
N SER A 271 2.26 -0.42 35.33
CA SER A 271 3.64 -0.05 35.61
C SER A 271 3.71 1.42 36.00
N SER A 272 4.69 1.79 36.81
CA SER A 272 4.92 3.19 37.19
C SER A 272 6.40 3.47 37.35
N ARG A 273 6.78 4.72 37.10
CA ARG A 273 8.17 5.18 37.21
C ARG A 273 8.20 6.62 37.66
N GLU A 274 8.85 6.89 38.80
CA GLU A 274 9.17 8.26 39.20
C GLU A 274 10.25 8.86 38.28
N VAL A 275 10.02 10.10 37.85
CA VAL A 275 10.93 10.82 36.95
C VAL A 275 11.05 12.29 37.36
N VAL A 276 12.12 12.94 36.91
CA VAL A 276 12.32 14.39 37.03
C VAL A 276 12.44 14.98 35.64
N LEU A 277 11.39 15.66 35.20
CA LEU A 277 11.33 16.30 33.89
C LEU A 277 12.14 17.59 33.93
N GLN A 278 13.21 17.68 33.14
CA GLN A 278 13.93 18.92 32.91
C GLN A 278 13.09 19.84 32.00
N PRO A 279 13.27 21.18 32.07
CA PRO A 279 12.65 22.08 31.09
C PRO A 279 12.96 21.63 29.65
N GLY A 280 11.96 21.65 28.78
CA GLY A 280 12.08 21.18 27.38
C GLY A 280 11.70 19.71 27.20
N ASP A 281 12.26 19.07 26.18
CA ASP A 281 11.93 17.70 25.78
C ASP A 281 12.67 16.66 26.65
N ASN A 282 11.94 15.64 27.07
CA ASN A 282 12.45 14.53 27.88
C ASN A 282 11.98 13.21 27.27
N VAL A 283 12.79 12.15 27.39
CA VAL A 283 12.42 10.80 26.93
C VAL A 283 12.65 9.80 28.06
N TYR A 284 11.61 9.03 28.38
CA TYR A 284 11.67 7.99 29.40
C TYR A 284 11.08 6.69 28.90
N LYS A 285 11.79 5.58 29.14
CA LYS A 285 11.28 4.23 28.89
C LYS A 285 10.45 3.74 30.08
N ILE A 286 9.27 3.18 29.83
CA ILE A 286 8.47 2.42 30.79
C ILE A 286 8.07 1.08 30.17
N THR A 287 8.09 0.02 30.96
CA THR A 287 7.81 -1.34 30.48
C THR A 287 6.77 -2.01 31.35
N VAL A 288 5.99 -2.91 30.75
CA VAL A 288 5.01 -3.74 31.44
C VAL A 288 4.98 -5.13 30.83
N THR A 289 4.82 -6.15 31.68
CA THR A 289 4.60 -7.53 31.26
C THR A 289 3.11 -7.81 31.29
N ILE A 290 2.56 -8.28 30.18
CA ILE A 290 1.19 -8.74 30.02
C ILE A 290 1.18 -10.25 30.28
N PRO A 291 0.57 -10.74 31.36
CA PRO A 291 0.43 -12.17 31.59
C PRO A 291 -0.62 -12.75 30.65
N GLN A 292 -0.46 -14.02 30.24
CA GLN A 292 -1.40 -14.72 29.36
C GLN A 292 -1.73 -13.94 28.08
N VAL A 293 -0.71 -13.35 27.47
CA VAL A 293 -0.86 -12.43 26.34
C VAL A 293 -1.63 -13.09 25.19
N LYS A 294 -2.55 -12.33 24.60
CA LYS A 294 -3.22 -12.65 23.36
C LYS A 294 -2.49 -11.93 22.23
N LEU A 295 -1.97 -12.69 21.29
CA LEU A 295 -1.17 -12.14 20.20
C LEU A 295 -2.08 -11.57 19.11
N TRP A 296 -1.58 -10.55 18.42
CA TRP A 296 -2.16 -10.07 17.18
C TRP A 296 -1.82 -11.06 16.05
N TRP A 297 -2.81 -11.43 15.26
CA TRP A 297 -2.71 -12.31 14.10
C TRP A 297 -3.39 -11.66 12.90
N THR A 298 -3.02 -12.09 11.69
CA THR A 298 -3.87 -11.84 10.53
C THR A 298 -5.18 -12.63 10.67
N TRP A 299 -6.25 -12.10 10.09
CA TRP A 299 -7.62 -12.62 10.27
C TRP A 299 -7.78 -14.11 9.94
N ASP A 300 -6.95 -14.62 9.03
CA ASP A 300 -6.95 -15.98 8.49
C ASP A 300 -6.23 -17.00 9.41
N HIS A 301 -5.42 -16.50 10.35
CA HIS A 301 -4.59 -17.31 11.25
C HIS A 301 -4.90 -17.07 12.74
N GLY A 302 -5.75 -16.10 13.06
CA GLY A 302 -6.22 -15.85 14.41
C GLY A 302 -6.99 -14.54 14.53
N PHE A 303 -7.40 -14.21 15.75
CA PHE A 303 -8.02 -12.93 16.02
C PHE A 303 -6.95 -11.83 16.19
N PRO A 304 -7.11 -10.66 15.56
CA PRO A 304 -6.19 -9.52 15.67
C PRO A 304 -6.34 -8.82 17.03
N HIS A 305 -5.89 -9.46 18.12
CA HIS A 305 -6.02 -8.90 19.47
C HIS A 305 -5.23 -7.60 19.60
N LEU A 306 -5.93 -6.56 20.08
CA LEU A 306 -5.38 -5.25 20.36
C LEU A 306 -5.60 -4.89 21.83
N TYR A 307 -4.65 -4.18 22.39
CA TYR A 307 -4.67 -3.65 23.75
C TYR A 307 -4.69 -2.12 23.70
N THR A 308 -5.24 -1.49 24.73
CA THR A 308 -5.10 -0.05 24.96
C THR A 308 -4.02 0.20 26.02
N ALA A 309 -3.02 1.01 25.69
CA ALA A 309 -2.06 1.57 26.64
C ALA A 309 -2.49 2.97 27.05
N ALA A 310 -2.87 3.15 28.32
CA ALA A 310 -3.13 4.44 28.93
C ALA A 310 -1.90 4.94 29.68
N LEU A 311 -1.33 6.06 29.23
CA LEU A 311 -0.17 6.70 29.86
C LEU A 311 -0.58 8.01 30.52
N LEU A 312 -0.10 8.23 31.75
CA LEU A 312 -0.30 9.46 32.51
C LEU A 312 1.05 10.03 32.96
N ALA A 313 1.28 11.32 32.76
CA ALA A 313 2.42 12.03 33.31
C ALA A 313 2.00 13.47 33.68
N ASP A 314 2.24 13.88 34.92
CA ASP A 314 1.89 15.22 35.43
C ASP A 314 0.44 15.66 35.16
N GLY A 315 -0.50 14.72 35.25
CA GLY A 315 -1.93 14.97 35.00
C GLY A 315 -2.34 14.91 33.53
N ASP A 316 -1.39 14.94 32.59
CA ASP A 316 -1.66 14.71 31.16
C ASP A 316 -1.82 13.22 30.88
N ARG A 317 -2.93 12.84 30.23
CA ARG A 317 -3.27 11.46 29.90
C ARG A 317 -3.37 11.30 28.38
N ILE A 318 -2.75 10.26 27.85
CA ILE A 318 -2.97 9.80 26.48
C ILE A 318 -3.32 8.31 26.45
N GLU A 319 -3.98 7.90 25.38
CA GLU A 319 -4.29 6.50 25.09
C GLU A 319 -3.88 6.16 23.67
N MET A 320 -3.37 4.96 23.48
CA MET A 320 -3.08 4.41 22.16
C MET A 320 -3.37 2.91 22.15
N ASN A 321 -3.82 2.41 21.01
CA ASN A 321 -3.98 0.98 20.79
C ASN A 321 -2.69 0.38 20.24
N PHE A 322 -2.41 -0.88 20.58
CA PHE A 322 -1.25 -1.62 20.08
C PHE A 322 -1.52 -3.12 20.08
N GLY A 323 -0.80 -3.85 19.22
CA GLY A 323 -0.83 -5.32 19.16
C GLY A 323 0.51 -5.93 19.58
N VAL A 324 0.46 -7.06 20.28
CA VAL A 324 1.67 -7.86 20.58
C VAL A 324 1.85 -8.89 19.47
N LYS A 325 2.93 -8.74 18.69
CA LYS A 325 3.31 -9.72 17.66
C LYS A 325 4.81 -9.71 17.44
N GLU A 326 5.33 -10.77 16.84
CA GLU A 326 6.65 -10.78 16.22
C GLU A 326 6.51 -11.18 14.76
N ILE A 327 7.09 -10.39 13.86
CA ILE A 327 7.22 -10.74 12.45
C ILE A 327 8.70 -10.75 12.07
N THR A 328 9.12 -11.83 11.42
CA THR A 328 10.51 -12.04 11.04
C THR A 328 10.60 -12.69 9.66
N THR A 329 11.77 -12.55 9.03
CA THR A 329 12.12 -13.30 7.82
C THR A 329 13.41 -14.09 8.05
N ASP A 330 13.56 -15.22 7.38
CA ASP A 330 14.79 -16.03 7.40
C ASP A 330 15.69 -15.76 6.18
N GLU A 331 16.84 -16.43 6.12
CA GLU A 331 17.80 -16.28 5.01
C GLU A 331 17.25 -16.77 3.65
N ALA A 332 16.21 -17.61 3.68
CA ALA A 332 15.51 -18.07 2.48
C ALA A 332 14.36 -17.13 2.08
N GLY A 333 14.19 -16.00 2.77
CA GLY A 333 13.16 -15.00 2.50
C GLY A 333 11.76 -15.43 2.92
N GLN A 334 11.62 -16.47 3.76
CA GLN A 334 10.32 -16.94 4.25
C GLN A 334 9.83 -16.08 5.41
N TRP A 335 8.52 -15.94 5.55
CA TRP A 335 7.91 -15.11 6.58
C TRP A 335 7.41 -15.91 7.76
N TYR A 336 7.58 -15.34 8.95
CA TYR A 336 7.08 -15.91 10.19
C TYR A 336 6.30 -14.87 10.97
N LEU A 337 5.06 -15.19 11.35
CA LEU A 337 4.25 -14.41 12.29
C LEU A 337 4.10 -15.21 13.58
N ASN A 338 4.58 -14.62 14.69
CA ASN A 338 4.58 -15.21 16.02
C ASN A 338 5.24 -16.61 16.05
N GLY A 339 6.31 -16.78 15.28
CA GLY A 339 7.07 -18.03 15.16
C GLY A 339 6.47 -19.09 14.24
N LYS A 340 5.34 -18.84 13.58
CA LYS A 340 4.75 -19.73 12.57
C LYS A 340 4.97 -19.20 11.16
N HIS A 341 5.20 -20.09 10.19
CA HIS A 341 5.22 -19.73 8.76
C HIS A 341 3.93 -19.02 8.37
N ILE A 342 4.03 -18.03 7.50
CA ILE A 342 2.89 -17.38 6.88
C ILE A 342 3.18 -17.10 5.42
N PHE A 343 2.29 -17.54 4.54
CA PHE A 343 2.34 -17.16 3.14
C PHE A 343 1.53 -15.88 2.92
N LEU A 344 2.18 -14.83 2.43
CA LEU A 344 1.53 -13.53 2.26
C LEU A 344 0.76 -13.51 0.94
N ARG A 345 -0.57 -13.65 1.03
CA ARG A 345 -1.52 -13.46 -0.07
C ARG A 345 -1.90 -11.98 -0.08
N GLY A 346 -1.15 -11.24 -0.87
CA GLY A 346 -1.09 -9.79 -0.81
C GLY A 346 -1.82 -9.07 -1.93
N MET A 347 -2.18 -7.81 -1.65
CA MET A 347 -2.75 -6.88 -2.64
C MET A 347 -2.03 -5.55 -2.57
N ARG A 348 -1.64 -4.97 -3.72
CA ARG A 348 -1.20 -3.58 -3.74
C ARG A 348 -2.42 -2.65 -3.68
N TYR A 349 -2.36 -1.65 -2.81
CA TYR A 349 -3.47 -0.75 -2.55
C TYR A 349 -3.04 0.72 -2.55
N ILE A 350 -3.91 1.57 -3.10
CA ILE A 350 -3.87 3.03 -3.04
C ILE A 350 -5.32 3.51 -3.04
N SER A 351 -5.70 4.39 -2.12
CA SER A 351 -7.07 4.88 -2.00
C SER A 351 -7.48 5.76 -3.19
N SER A 352 -6.67 6.78 -3.49
CA SER A 352 -6.90 7.76 -4.56
C SER A 352 -5.62 8.53 -4.86
N LEU A 353 -5.48 9.06 -6.08
CA LEU A 353 -4.53 10.13 -6.41
C LEU A 353 -4.76 11.39 -5.54
N TRP A 354 -6.02 11.64 -5.17
CA TRP A 354 -6.48 12.79 -4.41
C TRP A 354 -6.69 12.40 -2.95
N MET A 355 -5.69 12.65 -2.10
CA MET A 355 -5.67 12.20 -0.70
C MET A 355 -6.84 12.72 0.15
N SER A 356 -7.48 13.80 -0.27
CA SER A 356 -8.69 14.33 0.37
C SER A 356 -9.94 13.46 0.14
N GLU A 357 -9.94 12.56 -0.85
CA GLU A 357 -11.03 11.62 -1.10
C GLU A 357 -10.94 10.35 -0.24
N ALA A 358 -9.74 9.99 0.24
CA ALA A 358 -9.51 8.79 1.02
C ALA A 358 -10.24 8.88 2.38
N ASN A 359 -11.06 7.88 2.70
CA ASN A 359 -11.89 7.87 3.90
C ASN A 359 -12.26 6.45 4.36
N GLU A 360 -12.69 6.35 5.61
CA GLU A 360 -13.05 5.07 6.25
C GLU A 360 -14.08 4.25 5.48
N LYS A 361 -15.10 4.89 4.89
CA LYS A 361 -16.14 4.18 4.14
C LYS A 361 -15.57 3.52 2.87
N MET A 362 -14.63 4.17 2.21
CA MET A 362 -13.93 3.61 1.05
C MET A 362 -13.10 2.40 1.48
N TRP A 363 -12.28 2.56 2.52
CA TRP A 363 -11.42 1.49 3.02
C TRP A 363 -12.21 0.29 3.52
N GLU A 364 -13.26 0.50 4.30
CA GLU A 364 -14.09 -0.59 4.82
C GLU A 364 -14.72 -1.39 3.67
N ALA A 365 -15.25 -0.71 2.65
CA ALA A 365 -15.85 -1.37 1.50
C ALA A 365 -14.83 -2.18 0.69
N ASP A 366 -13.62 -1.66 0.54
CA ASP A 366 -12.53 -2.34 -0.16
C ASP A 366 -12.01 -3.54 0.65
N PHE A 367 -11.68 -3.33 1.92
CA PHE A 367 -11.10 -4.36 2.78
C PHE A 367 -12.07 -5.51 3.06
N ARG A 368 -13.38 -5.26 3.17
CA ARG A 368 -14.36 -6.35 3.26
C ARG A 368 -14.33 -7.26 2.03
N LYS A 369 -14.24 -6.69 0.83
CA LYS A 369 -14.10 -7.48 -0.40
C LYS A 369 -12.76 -8.21 -0.45
N MET A 370 -11.68 -7.61 0.06
CA MET A 370 -10.38 -8.28 0.15
C MET A 370 -10.42 -9.47 1.10
N LEU A 371 -11.08 -9.36 2.26
CA LEU A 371 -11.30 -10.46 3.18
C LEU A 371 -12.13 -11.59 2.52
N ASP A 372 -13.17 -11.23 1.76
CA ASP A 372 -13.95 -12.20 0.97
C ASP A 372 -13.14 -12.90 -0.14
N MET A 373 -11.94 -12.39 -0.47
CA MET A 373 -10.99 -12.96 -1.42
C MET A 373 -9.79 -13.64 -0.73
N ASP A 374 -9.87 -13.87 0.57
CA ASP A 374 -8.83 -14.50 1.39
C ASP A 374 -7.45 -13.77 1.36
N ILE A 375 -7.44 -12.46 1.09
CA ILE A 375 -6.24 -11.59 1.15
C ILE A 375 -5.87 -11.33 2.62
N ASN A 376 -4.60 -11.53 2.99
CA ASN A 376 -4.12 -11.34 4.36
C ASN A 376 -3.04 -10.24 4.49
N ALA A 377 -2.59 -9.66 3.37
CA ALA A 377 -1.58 -8.60 3.38
C ALA A 377 -1.89 -7.49 2.36
N ILE A 378 -1.47 -6.27 2.68
CA ILE A 378 -1.54 -5.09 1.82
C ILE A 378 -0.14 -4.53 1.59
N ARG A 379 0.15 -4.10 0.37
CA ARG A 379 1.36 -3.34 0.02
C ARG A 379 0.98 -1.94 -0.47
N ILE A 380 1.45 -0.91 0.22
CA ILE A 380 1.33 0.48 -0.26
C ILE A 380 2.62 0.82 -1.01
N GLY A 381 2.53 0.94 -2.33
CA GLY A 381 3.70 1.13 -3.21
C GLY A 381 3.90 2.59 -3.61
N SER A 382 5.05 3.18 -3.28
CA SER A 382 5.45 4.56 -3.61
C SER A 382 4.49 5.65 -3.12
N HIS A 383 3.78 5.39 -2.02
CA HIS A 383 2.71 6.24 -1.51
C HIS A 383 2.58 6.08 0.01
N VAL A 384 1.88 6.96 0.70
CA VAL A 384 1.54 6.80 2.13
C VAL A 384 0.08 7.19 2.33
N GLU A 385 -0.66 6.34 3.02
CA GLU A 385 -2.08 6.52 3.26
C GLU A 385 -2.33 7.34 4.53
N ARG A 386 -3.60 7.70 4.78
CA ARG A 386 -4.00 8.31 6.06
C ARG A 386 -3.87 7.29 7.20
N ASP A 387 -3.58 7.78 8.41
CA ASP A 387 -3.45 6.98 9.65
C ASP A 387 -4.63 6.02 9.89
N GLY A 388 -5.85 6.47 9.60
CA GLY A 388 -7.06 5.67 9.75
C GLY A 388 -7.09 4.39 8.92
N LEU A 389 -6.39 4.34 7.77
CA LEU A 389 -6.27 3.11 6.98
C LEU A 389 -5.46 2.05 7.72
N TYR A 390 -4.34 2.44 8.34
CA TYR A 390 -3.49 1.53 9.11
C TYR A 390 -4.20 1.08 10.40
N THR A 391 -4.92 1.98 11.06
CA THR A 391 -5.80 1.64 12.19
C THR A 391 -6.82 0.58 11.80
N MET A 392 -7.47 0.73 10.64
CA MET A 392 -8.42 -0.27 10.16
C MET A 392 -7.73 -1.61 9.84
N CYS A 393 -6.51 -1.59 9.28
CA CYS A 393 -5.72 -2.80 9.07
C CYS A 393 -5.33 -3.49 10.39
N ASP A 394 -5.03 -2.72 11.46
CA ASP A 394 -4.78 -3.24 12.79
C ASP A 394 -5.98 -4.05 13.30
N GLU A 395 -7.19 -3.49 13.15
CA GLU A 395 -8.43 -4.09 13.64
C GLU A 395 -8.92 -5.25 12.77
N MET A 396 -8.71 -5.18 11.46
CA MET A 396 -9.16 -6.21 10.50
C MET A 396 -8.14 -7.34 10.31
N GLY A 397 -6.93 -7.23 10.87
CA GLY A 397 -5.92 -8.28 10.75
C GLY A 397 -5.32 -8.41 9.35
N LEU A 398 -5.00 -7.27 8.72
CA LEU A 398 -4.31 -7.21 7.42
C LEU A 398 -2.88 -6.74 7.61
N LEU A 399 -1.89 -7.54 7.22
CA LEU A 399 -0.49 -7.21 7.42
C LEU A 399 0.01 -6.20 6.37
N MET A 400 0.80 -5.20 6.77
CA MET A 400 1.16 -4.05 5.93
C MET A 400 2.63 -4.05 5.51
N TRP A 401 2.89 -4.03 4.20
CA TRP A 401 4.17 -3.73 3.57
C TRP A 401 4.18 -2.28 3.05
N GLN A 402 4.84 -1.38 3.78
CA GLN A 402 4.89 0.04 3.43
C GLN A 402 6.14 0.36 2.61
N VAL A 403 5.97 0.92 1.41
CA VAL A 403 7.05 1.42 0.57
C VAL A 403 7.14 2.94 0.70
N PHE A 404 8.31 3.50 1.02
CA PHE A 404 8.53 4.94 1.05
C PHE A 404 8.25 5.55 -0.34
N PRO A 405 7.76 6.80 -0.46
CA PRO A 405 7.22 7.35 -1.69
C PRO A 405 8.31 7.83 -2.65
N LEU A 406 9.20 6.91 -3.01
CA LEU A 406 10.26 7.04 -4.02
C LEU A 406 10.09 5.96 -5.08
N HIS A 407 10.18 6.37 -6.35
CA HIS A 407 10.03 5.47 -7.49
C HIS A 407 10.93 5.91 -8.65
N TYR A 408 11.62 4.96 -9.28
CA TYR A 408 12.48 5.16 -10.46
C TYR A 408 13.61 6.19 -10.31
N CYS A 409 13.48 7.38 -10.88
CA CYS A 409 14.60 8.26 -11.25
C CYS A 409 14.85 9.38 -10.22
N ILE A 410 14.86 9.07 -8.92
CA ILE A 410 15.09 10.08 -7.86
C ILE A 410 16.57 10.52 -7.88
N SER A 411 16.80 11.80 -7.66
CA SER A 411 18.14 12.37 -7.50
C SER A 411 18.81 11.89 -6.20
N ASP A 412 20.11 11.60 -6.25
CA ASP A 412 20.94 11.20 -5.12
C ASP A 412 21.80 12.35 -4.55
N SER A 413 21.38 13.59 -4.83
CA SER A 413 22.03 14.79 -4.26
C SER A 413 21.94 14.78 -2.74
N ASP A 414 22.93 15.40 -2.08
CA ASP A 414 22.94 15.50 -0.61
C ASP A 414 21.67 16.19 -0.07
N ASP A 415 21.14 17.17 -0.81
CA ASP A 415 19.88 17.84 -0.47
C ASP A 415 18.69 16.88 -0.45
N VAL A 416 18.50 16.09 -1.52
CA VAL A 416 17.38 15.14 -1.62
C VAL A 416 17.53 14.04 -0.56
N ILE A 417 18.75 13.56 -0.33
CA ILE A 417 19.02 12.57 0.71
C ILE A 417 18.65 13.11 2.09
N ASN A 418 19.03 14.35 2.42
CA ASN A 418 18.71 14.97 3.71
C ASN A 418 17.19 15.09 3.90
N ARG A 419 16.48 15.65 2.91
CA ARG A 419 15.03 15.80 2.97
C ARG A 419 14.31 14.45 3.03
N ALA A 420 14.73 13.47 2.23
CA ALA A 420 14.19 12.12 2.27
C ALA A 420 14.44 11.41 3.61
N SER A 421 15.62 11.63 4.22
CA SER A 421 15.96 11.08 5.53
C SER A 421 15.08 11.67 6.64
N ASP A 422 14.83 12.98 6.60
CA ASP A 422 13.87 13.60 7.51
C ASP A 422 12.47 13.00 7.31
N MET A 423 12.01 12.92 6.06
CA MET A 423 10.67 12.43 5.77
C MET A 423 10.45 10.95 6.12
N ILE A 424 11.42 10.06 5.84
CA ILE A 424 11.29 8.63 6.14
C ILE A 424 11.34 8.37 7.65
N ARG A 425 12.12 9.16 8.39
CA ARG A 425 12.14 9.12 9.86
C ARG A 425 10.77 9.49 10.41
N ASP A 426 10.19 10.59 9.91
CA ASP A 426 8.89 11.09 10.38
C ASP A 426 7.77 10.08 10.03
N MET A 427 7.77 9.51 8.82
CA MET A 427 6.88 8.40 8.44
C MET A 427 7.05 7.18 9.36
N GLY A 428 8.29 6.80 9.67
CA GLY A 428 8.56 5.72 10.61
C GLY A 428 7.95 6.00 11.99
N MET A 429 8.05 7.23 12.48
CA MET A 429 7.44 7.65 13.75
C MET A 429 5.91 7.67 13.69
N MET A 430 5.32 8.00 12.55
CA MET A 430 3.88 7.93 12.35
C MET A 430 3.37 6.48 12.44
N LEU A 431 3.99 5.55 11.71
CA LEU A 431 3.35 4.26 11.46
C LEU A 431 3.88 3.10 12.32
N THR A 432 5.08 3.17 12.91
CA THR A 432 5.72 2.00 13.57
C THR A 432 4.88 1.37 14.70
N ASN A 433 4.01 2.16 15.33
CA ASN A 433 3.13 1.72 16.41
C ASN A 433 1.97 0.83 15.96
N HIS A 434 1.60 0.88 14.68
CA HIS A 434 0.50 0.06 14.16
C HIS A 434 0.82 -1.43 14.22
N ALA A 435 -0.17 -2.20 14.67
CA ALA A 435 -0.09 -3.64 14.80
C ALA A 435 -0.01 -4.32 13.42
N CYS A 436 -0.59 -3.76 12.36
CA CYS A 436 -0.55 -4.26 11.00
C CYS A 436 0.83 -4.14 10.37
N MET A 437 1.63 -3.15 10.78
CA MET A 437 2.94 -2.90 10.17
C MET A 437 3.81 -4.15 10.30
N GLY A 438 4.21 -4.69 9.15
CA GLY A 438 4.98 -5.92 9.06
C GLY A 438 6.42 -5.68 8.59
N MET A 439 6.59 -4.87 7.56
CA MET A 439 7.87 -4.62 6.90
C MET A 439 7.87 -3.30 6.13
N TRP A 440 9.07 -2.86 5.79
CA TRP A 440 9.32 -1.61 5.09
C TRP A 440 10.09 -1.85 3.80
N SER A 441 9.84 -1.04 2.78
CA SER A 441 10.77 -0.82 1.67
C SER A 441 11.08 0.67 1.57
N VAL A 442 12.35 1.02 1.36
CA VAL A 442 12.75 2.43 1.25
C VAL A 442 12.60 2.98 -0.17
N TYR A 443 12.42 2.14 -1.18
CA TYR A 443 12.38 2.56 -2.58
C TYR A 443 11.72 1.51 -3.49
N LYS A 444 10.74 1.90 -4.31
CA LYS A 444 10.25 1.08 -5.42
C LYS A 444 11.18 1.14 -6.64
N GLU A 445 11.62 -0.03 -7.11
CA GLU A 445 12.33 -0.21 -8.39
C GLU A 445 13.49 0.77 -8.67
N PRO A 446 14.43 0.97 -7.74
CA PRO A 446 15.50 1.97 -7.87
C PRO A 446 16.51 1.70 -9.00
N GLU A 447 16.50 0.51 -9.60
CA GLU A 447 17.53 0.05 -10.54
C GLU A 447 17.05 -0.15 -11.98
N ILE A 448 15.75 -0.05 -12.28
CA ILE A 448 15.24 -0.38 -13.63
C ILE A 448 15.75 0.62 -14.68
N TYR A 449 15.76 1.91 -14.35
CA TYR A 449 15.99 2.97 -15.32
C TYR A 449 17.25 3.77 -14.99
N GLN A 450 18.40 3.20 -15.35
CA GLN A 450 19.70 3.84 -15.16
C GLN A 450 20.06 4.68 -16.38
N LEU A 451 20.39 5.95 -16.16
CA LEU A 451 21.12 6.73 -17.15
C LEU A 451 22.55 6.19 -17.23
N PRO A 452 23.13 6.02 -18.44
CA PRO A 452 24.49 5.48 -18.60
C PRO A 452 25.56 6.20 -17.78
N ASP A 453 25.31 7.48 -17.45
CA ASP A 453 26.22 8.41 -16.78
C ASP A 453 25.85 8.71 -15.30
N LYS A 454 24.77 8.11 -14.76
CA LYS A 454 24.38 8.17 -13.33
C LYS A 454 23.86 6.82 -12.80
N PRO A 455 24.73 5.82 -12.62
CA PRO A 455 24.28 4.45 -12.35
C PRO A 455 23.83 4.16 -10.89
N ASN A 456 23.90 5.10 -9.94
CA ASN A 456 24.01 4.71 -8.52
C ASN A 456 23.10 5.39 -7.48
N VAL A 457 21.84 5.71 -7.84
CA VAL A 457 20.85 6.17 -6.85
C VAL A 457 20.68 5.16 -5.71
N TYR A 458 20.70 3.86 -6.04
CA TYR A 458 20.50 2.76 -5.09
C TYR A 458 21.46 2.78 -3.88
N PHE A 459 22.77 2.79 -4.10
CA PHE A 459 23.72 2.51 -3.01
C PHE A 459 23.86 3.64 -2.00
N LYS A 460 23.66 4.90 -2.39
CA LYS A 460 23.81 6.02 -1.44
C LYS A 460 22.47 6.33 -0.77
N LEU A 461 21.43 6.53 -1.57
CA LEU A 461 20.11 6.91 -1.06
C LEU A 461 19.49 5.76 -0.26
N CYS A 462 19.38 4.55 -0.81
CA CYS A 462 18.71 3.45 -0.10
C CYS A 462 19.42 3.04 1.19
N GLU A 463 20.76 3.07 1.24
CA GLU A 463 21.50 2.74 2.47
C GLU A 463 21.21 3.76 3.58
N ILE A 464 21.31 5.07 3.26
CA ILE A 464 21.06 6.13 4.25
C ILE A 464 19.60 6.10 4.73
N LEU A 465 18.64 5.87 3.83
CA LEU A 465 17.24 5.75 4.19
C LEU A 465 16.97 4.50 5.05
N LYS A 466 17.61 3.37 4.75
CA LYS A 466 17.50 2.14 5.56
C LYS A 466 18.09 2.34 6.95
N GLU A 467 19.26 2.98 7.06
CA GLU A 467 19.87 3.32 8.36
C GLU A 467 19.01 4.29 9.15
N THR A 468 18.48 5.32 8.49
CA THR A 468 17.63 6.33 9.11
C THR A 468 16.34 5.71 9.64
N LEU A 469 15.63 4.94 8.82
CA LEU A 469 14.43 4.23 9.25
C LEU A 469 14.76 3.17 10.31
N GLY A 470 15.89 2.48 10.22
CA GLY A 470 16.34 1.51 11.23
C GLY A 470 16.59 2.12 12.61
N SER A 471 16.92 3.41 12.69
CA SER A 471 17.00 4.13 13.97
C SER A 471 15.61 4.32 14.62
N VAL A 472 14.55 4.32 13.81
CA VAL A 472 13.15 4.41 14.23
C VAL A 472 12.52 3.03 14.40
N ASP A 473 12.74 2.08 13.50
CA ASP A 473 12.15 0.75 13.58
C ASP A 473 13.23 -0.34 13.45
N PRO A 474 13.99 -0.60 14.53
CA PRO A 474 15.10 -1.55 14.50
C PRO A 474 14.65 -3.02 14.51
N ILE A 475 13.34 -3.30 14.61
CA ILE A 475 12.83 -4.66 14.83
C ILE A 475 12.23 -5.29 13.56
N ARG A 476 11.74 -4.48 12.62
CA ARG A 476 11.16 -4.96 11.36
C ARG A 476 12.21 -5.06 10.27
N TRP A 477 11.98 -5.92 9.29
CA TRP A 477 12.81 -5.96 8.10
C TRP A 477 12.60 -4.69 7.25
N ILE A 478 13.72 -4.04 6.90
CA ILE A 478 13.76 -2.87 6.03
C ILE A 478 14.49 -3.25 4.75
N HIS A 479 13.72 -3.35 3.68
CA HIS A 479 14.15 -3.67 2.33
C HIS A 479 14.66 -2.42 1.60
N LYS A 480 15.77 -2.53 0.86
CA LYS A 480 16.38 -1.39 0.14
C LYS A 480 15.65 -1.02 -1.16
N GLY A 481 14.96 -1.98 -1.77
CA GLY A 481 14.15 -1.76 -2.95
C GLY A 481 14.08 -2.96 -3.89
N ASP A 482 13.05 -2.99 -4.71
CA ASP A 482 12.68 -4.16 -5.53
C ASP A 482 13.86 -4.69 -6.39
N TYR A 483 13.85 -6.00 -6.72
CA TYR A 483 14.93 -6.76 -7.40
C TYR A 483 16.20 -7.05 -6.58
N ARG A 484 16.20 -6.70 -5.30
CA ARG A 484 17.27 -7.02 -4.33
C ARG A 484 16.70 -7.80 -3.16
N GLU A 485 17.59 -8.36 -2.34
CA GLU A 485 17.23 -8.99 -1.05
C GLU A 485 16.08 -10.03 -1.16
N GLY A 486 16.03 -10.79 -2.27
CA GLY A 486 15.02 -11.83 -2.51
C GLY A 486 13.63 -11.30 -2.93
N VAL A 487 13.54 -10.05 -3.37
CA VAL A 487 12.32 -9.39 -3.85
C VAL A 487 12.30 -9.31 -5.37
N GLN A 488 11.15 -9.57 -6.01
CA GLN A 488 11.00 -9.58 -7.47
C GLN A 488 9.60 -9.14 -7.92
N ASN A 489 9.54 -8.55 -9.12
CA ASN A 489 8.31 -8.28 -9.86
C ASN A 489 8.21 -9.24 -11.07
N ILE A 490 7.03 -9.80 -11.32
CA ILE A 490 6.74 -10.75 -12.42
C ILE A 490 5.44 -10.32 -13.11
N MET A 491 5.53 -9.45 -14.12
CA MET A 491 4.39 -8.89 -14.87
C MET A 491 4.37 -9.49 -16.29
N ILE A 492 3.96 -10.76 -16.42
CA ILE A 492 3.98 -11.49 -17.70
C ILE A 492 2.98 -10.85 -18.68
N GLY A 493 3.48 -10.49 -19.87
CA GLY A 493 2.69 -9.76 -20.87
C GLY A 493 2.79 -8.24 -20.76
N SER A 494 3.28 -7.71 -19.64
CA SER A 494 3.51 -6.28 -19.47
C SER A 494 5.00 -5.94 -19.44
N CYS A 495 5.74 -6.30 -18.38
CA CYS A 495 7.18 -6.05 -18.28
C CYS A 495 8.02 -7.21 -18.87
N GLN A 496 7.49 -8.44 -18.82
CA GLN A 496 8.09 -9.64 -19.39
C GLN A 496 7.34 -10.10 -20.64
N ASP A 497 8.01 -10.83 -21.54
CA ASP A 497 7.37 -11.40 -22.74
C ASP A 497 6.29 -12.40 -22.34
N GLY A 498 5.11 -12.31 -22.96
CA GLY A 498 3.98 -13.21 -22.67
C GLY A 498 4.19 -14.65 -23.12
N ASP A 499 5.20 -14.93 -23.94
CA ASP A 499 5.61 -16.29 -24.36
C ASP A 499 6.85 -16.78 -23.59
N MET A 500 7.19 -16.12 -22.48
CA MET A 500 8.24 -16.57 -21.57
C MET A 500 7.93 -17.99 -21.05
N ASP A 501 8.94 -18.85 -21.09
CA ASP A 501 8.89 -20.13 -20.40
C ASP A 501 9.19 -19.94 -18.91
N VAL A 502 8.16 -19.97 -18.07
CA VAL A 502 8.29 -19.67 -16.64
C VAL A 502 9.09 -20.73 -15.89
N HIS A 503 9.24 -21.95 -16.42
CA HIS A 503 10.11 -22.98 -15.83
C HIS A 503 11.60 -22.68 -16.02
N LYS A 504 11.96 -21.80 -16.96
CA LYS A 504 13.33 -21.34 -17.16
C LYS A 504 13.65 -20.06 -16.37
N ALA A 505 12.66 -19.41 -15.79
CA ALA A 505 12.84 -18.21 -14.99
C ALA A 505 13.37 -18.55 -13.59
N VAL A 506 14.25 -17.70 -13.06
CA VAL A 506 14.64 -17.76 -11.65
C VAL A 506 13.60 -16.99 -10.84
N ILE A 507 12.92 -17.70 -9.95
CA ILE A 507 11.88 -17.16 -9.08
C ILE A 507 12.47 -16.85 -7.71
N GLN A 508 12.28 -15.61 -7.24
CA GLN A 508 12.68 -15.18 -5.91
C GLN A 508 11.58 -15.46 -4.87
N PRO A 509 11.91 -15.47 -3.56
CA PRO A 509 10.92 -15.73 -2.52
C PRO A 509 9.79 -14.69 -2.46
N ASN A 510 10.10 -13.41 -2.58
CA ASN A 510 9.13 -12.34 -2.34
C ASN A 510 8.66 -11.72 -3.65
N ILE A 511 7.54 -12.20 -4.17
CA ILE A 511 6.90 -11.59 -5.33
C ILE A 511 6.02 -10.45 -4.84
N VAL A 512 6.43 -9.21 -5.16
CA VAL A 512 5.77 -8.00 -4.63
C VAL A 512 4.93 -7.26 -5.66
N GLU A 513 5.06 -7.65 -6.93
CA GLU A 513 4.18 -7.25 -8.03
C GLU A 513 4.07 -8.41 -9.03
N PHE A 514 2.84 -8.76 -9.38
CA PHE A 514 2.50 -9.53 -10.56
C PHE A 514 1.15 -9.05 -11.12
N GLY A 515 0.89 -9.30 -12.39
CA GLY A 515 -0.26 -8.71 -13.09
C GLY A 515 -0.05 -8.66 -14.60
N ALA A 516 -1.02 -8.08 -15.30
CA ALA A 516 -0.95 -7.73 -16.72
C ALA A 516 -1.87 -6.52 -16.97
N ASP A 517 -1.69 -5.84 -18.10
CA ASP A 517 -2.46 -4.63 -18.42
C ASP A 517 -3.73 -4.96 -19.20
N SER A 518 -4.80 -4.21 -18.96
CA SER A 518 -6.04 -4.32 -19.72
C SER A 518 -6.75 -3.00 -19.95
N VAL A 519 -7.68 -3.00 -20.91
CA VAL A 519 -8.45 -1.80 -21.27
C VAL A 519 -9.75 -1.79 -20.45
N PRO A 520 -10.09 -0.66 -19.78
CA PRO A 520 -11.34 -0.51 -19.04
C PRO A 520 -12.58 -0.75 -19.91
N CYS A 521 -13.72 -0.97 -19.26
CA CYS A 521 -14.98 -1.09 -19.97
C CYS A 521 -15.32 0.19 -20.76
N LEU A 522 -16.12 0.04 -21.82
CA LEU A 522 -16.48 1.14 -22.73
C LEU A 522 -17.03 2.38 -22.00
N LYS A 523 -17.89 2.16 -20.99
CA LYS A 523 -18.50 3.22 -20.18
C LYS A 523 -17.45 4.06 -19.45
N SER A 524 -16.35 3.45 -18.99
CA SER A 524 -15.28 4.15 -18.28
C SER A 524 -14.35 4.88 -19.25
N LEU A 525 -13.99 4.25 -20.37
CA LEU A 525 -13.20 4.90 -21.42
C LEU A 525 -13.85 6.20 -21.93
N GLN A 526 -15.16 6.19 -22.15
CA GLN A 526 -15.93 7.35 -22.63
C GLN A 526 -15.92 8.54 -21.66
N LYS A 527 -15.48 8.37 -20.41
CA LYS A 527 -15.38 9.47 -19.44
C LYS A 527 -14.10 10.28 -19.57
N PHE A 528 -13.02 9.71 -20.12
CA PHE A 528 -11.72 10.37 -20.19
C PHE A 528 -11.05 10.33 -21.57
N ILE A 529 -11.57 9.56 -22.52
CA ILE A 529 -11.15 9.58 -23.93
C ILE A 529 -12.23 10.28 -24.78
N PRO A 530 -11.89 11.34 -25.52
CA PRO A 530 -12.82 11.98 -26.46
C PRO A 530 -13.36 11.01 -27.53
N GLU A 531 -14.62 11.18 -27.92
CA GLU A 531 -15.32 10.28 -28.84
C GLU A 531 -14.59 10.13 -30.20
N ASP A 532 -14.05 11.22 -30.74
CA ASP A 532 -13.30 11.26 -32.00
C ASP A 532 -11.91 10.58 -31.92
N LYS A 533 -11.48 10.20 -30.71
CA LYS A 533 -10.20 9.55 -30.42
C LYS A 533 -10.35 8.14 -29.84
N LEU A 534 -11.59 7.67 -29.71
CA LEU A 534 -11.93 6.43 -29.06
C LEU A 534 -11.72 5.22 -29.99
N TRP A 535 -12.26 5.22 -31.20
CA TRP A 535 -12.11 4.10 -32.14
C TRP A 535 -12.18 4.50 -33.62
N PRO A 536 -11.27 4.01 -34.49
CA PRO A 536 -10.01 3.32 -34.17
C PRO A 536 -9.12 4.12 -33.21
N PRO A 537 -8.24 3.48 -32.44
CA PRO A 537 -7.51 4.15 -31.37
C PRO A 537 -6.61 5.26 -31.93
N HIS A 538 -6.73 6.47 -31.38
CA HIS A 538 -5.74 7.51 -31.61
C HIS A 538 -4.54 7.25 -30.70
N TRP A 539 -3.46 6.67 -31.24
CA TRP A 539 -2.36 6.12 -30.45
C TRP A 539 -1.74 7.09 -29.45
N ASP A 540 -1.49 8.34 -29.82
CA ASP A 540 -0.91 9.29 -28.86
C ASP A 540 -1.83 9.56 -27.67
N THR A 541 -3.16 9.51 -27.88
CA THR A 541 -4.14 9.72 -26.82
C THR A 541 -4.30 8.46 -25.96
N TRP A 542 -4.26 7.28 -26.57
CA TRP A 542 -4.33 6.02 -25.84
C TRP A 542 -3.05 5.75 -25.05
N GLN A 543 -1.89 6.04 -25.63
CA GLN A 543 -0.60 5.95 -24.97
C GLN A 543 -0.45 7.01 -23.89
N TYR A 544 -1.01 8.21 -24.08
CA TYR A 544 -1.25 9.13 -22.98
C TYR A 544 -1.99 8.33 -21.91
N TRP A 545 -3.21 7.86 -22.13
CA TRP A 545 -4.01 7.14 -21.12
C TRP A 545 -3.50 5.77 -20.60
N GLY A 546 -2.24 5.39 -20.85
CA GLY A 546 -1.58 4.24 -20.21
C GLY A 546 -1.42 3.02 -21.10
N LEU A 547 -1.98 3.00 -22.31
CA LEU A 547 -1.82 1.86 -23.22
C LEU A 547 -0.49 1.94 -23.98
N PHE A 548 0.53 1.22 -23.52
CA PHE A 548 1.79 1.09 -24.25
C PHE A 548 1.67 0.05 -25.36
N TYR A 549 1.81 0.50 -26.61
CA TYR A 549 1.71 -0.35 -27.80
C TYR A 549 2.62 -1.59 -27.72
N TYR A 550 3.87 -1.41 -27.27
CA TYR A 550 4.82 -2.51 -27.16
C TYR A 550 4.37 -3.57 -26.14
N ASN A 551 3.92 -3.15 -24.95
CA ASN A 551 3.42 -4.07 -23.94
C ASN A 551 2.24 -4.86 -24.49
N GLN A 552 1.22 -4.17 -25.04
CA GLN A 552 0.00 -4.84 -25.48
C GLN A 552 0.20 -5.77 -26.69
N PHE A 553 0.92 -5.32 -27.71
CA PHE A 553 0.97 -6.01 -29.00
C PHE A 553 2.26 -6.80 -29.23
N ARG A 554 3.35 -6.51 -28.51
CA ARG A 554 4.62 -7.23 -28.65
C ARG A 554 4.89 -8.18 -27.49
N ARG A 555 4.63 -7.76 -26.24
CA ARG A 555 4.81 -8.63 -25.06
C ARG A 555 3.57 -9.48 -24.80
N ALA A 556 2.42 -8.87 -24.54
CA ALA A 556 1.15 -9.57 -24.33
C ALA A 556 0.63 -10.23 -25.60
N LYS A 557 0.92 -9.67 -26.79
CA LYS A 557 0.54 -10.20 -28.11
C LYS A 557 -0.97 -10.34 -28.27
N VAL A 558 -1.73 -9.43 -27.67
CA VAL A 558 -3.19 -9.39 -27.77
C VAL A 558 -3.60 -8.90 -29.15
N GLU A 559 -4.63 -9.52 -29.72
CA GLU A 559 -5.18 -9.12 -31.01
C GLU A 559 -6.12 -7.91 -30.87
N MET A 560 -6.00 -6.94 -31.77
CA MET A 560 -6.84 -5.73 -31.75
C MET A 560 -8.31 -5.99 -32.12
N GLY A 561 -8.60 -7.06 -32.87
CA GLY A 561 -9.95 -7.35 -33.35
C GLY A 561 -10.46 -6.33 -34.40
N ASN A 562 -11.77 -6.35 -34.65
CA ASN A 562 -12.46 -5.52 -35.64
C ASN A 562 -13.30 -4.40 -35.01
N SER A 563 -13.50 -4.41 -33.68
CA SER A 563 -14.21 -3.36 -32.94
C SER A 563 -13.55 -3.06 -31.59
N LEU A 564 -13.92 -1.93 -30.98
CA LEU A 564 -13.44 -1.55 -29.66
C LEU A 564 -13.86 -2.57 -28.59
N GLU A 565 -15.10 -3.06 -28.64
CA GLU A 565 -15.62 -4.06 -27.71
C GLU A 565 -14.85 -5.38 -27.83
N GLU A 566 -14.52 -5.80 -29.05
CA GLU A 566 -13.66 -6.97 -29.28
C GLU A 566 -12.26 -6.73 -28.71
N PHE A 567 -11.69 -5.54 -28.89
CA PHE A 567 -10.38 -5.22 -28.31
C PHE A 567 -10.40 -5.23 -26.78
N ILE A 568 -11.40 -4.60 -26.15
CA ILE A 568 -11.59 -4.61 -24.69
C ILE A 568 -11.67 -6.05 -24.19
N HIS A 569 -12.54 -6.87 -24.79
CA HIS A 569 -12.69 -8.27 -24.40
C HIS A 569 -11.37 -9.04 -24.54
N ASN A 570 -10.67 -8.92 -25.67
CA ASN A 570 -9.39 -9.61 -25.88
C ASN A 570 -8.33 -9.21 -24.84
N THR A 571 -8.31 -7.93 -24.42
CA THR A 571 -7.36 -7.47 -23.38
C THR A 571 -7.71 -8.03 -22.01
N GLN A 572 -8.99 -8.01 -21.62
CA GLN A 572 -9.44 -8.46 -20.30
C GLN A 572 -9.42 -9.99 -20.18
N GLU A 573 -9.76 -10.73 -21.24
CA GLU A 573 -9.66 -12.19 -21.28
C GLU A 573 -8.20 -12.64 -21.11
N TYR A 574 -7.27 -11.95 -21.79
CA TYR A 574 -5.84 -12.23 -21.64
C TYR A 574 -5.36 -11.98 -20.20
N GLU A 575 -5.69 -10.82 -19.63
CA GLU A 575 -5.34 -10.47 -18.25
C GLU A 575 -5.89 -11.51 -17.26
N ALA A 576 -7.19 -11.83 -17.36
CA ALA A 576 -7.84 -12.80 -16.49
C ALA A 576 -7.15 -14.17 -16.55
N LEU A 577 -6.81 -14.64 -17.75
CA LEU A 577 -6.13 -15.92 -17.92
C LEU A 577 -4.69 -15.91 -17.40
N VAL A 578 -3.89 -14.89 -17.75
CA VAL A 578 -2.48 -14.83 -17.34
C VAL A 578 -2.32 -14.61 -15.85
N VAL A 579 -3.18 -13.78 -15.23
CA VAL A 579 -3.15 -13.55 -13.78
C VAL A 579 -3.58 -14.80 -13.02
N LYS A 580 -4.65 -15.48 -13.46
CA LYS A 580 -5.07 -16.76 -12.87
C LYS A 580 -3.94 -17.79 -12.89
N GLU A 581 -3.31 -17.99 -14.05
CA GLU A 581 -2.23 -18.97 -14.19
C GLU A 581 -0.95 -18.56 -13.43
N GLN A 582 -0.67 -17.25 -13.30
CA GLN A 582 0.43 -16.75 -12.44
C GLN A 582 0.18 -17.09 -10.96
N ILE A 583 -1.04 -16.90 -10.45
CA ILE A 583 -1.40 -17.22 -9.06
C ILE A 583 -1.22 -18.70 -8.79
N GLU A 584 -1.74 -19.55 -9.67
CA GLU A 584 -1.58 -21.00 -9.57
C GLU A 584 -0.10 -21.39 -9.56
N PHE A 585 0.68 -20.86 -10.50
CA PHE A 585 2.12 -21.11 -10.60
C PHE A 585 2.89 -20.72 -9.33
N LEU A 586 2.60 -19.53 -8.77
CA LEU A 586 3.24 -19.02 -7.55
C LEU A 586 2.84 -19.85 -6.33
N ARG A 587 1.57 -20.24 -6.22
CA ARG A 587 1.07 -21.03 -5.09
C ARG A 587 1.56 -22.47 -5.11
N GLN A 588 1.73 -23.07 -6.29
CA GLN A 588 2.39 -24.37 -6.42
C GLN A 588 3.84 -24.36 -5.89
N ARG A 589 4.47 -23.18 -5.83
CA ARG A 589 5.84 -22.94 -5.35
C ARG A 589 5.90 -22.32 -3.97
N LYS A 590 4.80 -22.34 -3.22
CA LYS A 590 4.75 -21.93 -1.82
C LYS A 590 5.90 -22.60 -1.04
N TYR A 591 6.71 -21.78 -0.40
CA TYR A 591 7.93 -22.09 0.35
C TYR A 591 9.05 -22.77 -0.47
N GLN A 592 8.93 -22.78 -1.80
CA GLN A 592 9.88 -23.38 -2.75
C GLN A 592 10.00 -22.58 -4.07
N PRO A 593 10.54 -21.34 -4.06
CA PRO A 593 10.95 -20.57 -2.90
C PRO A 593 9.90 -19.53 -2.46
N VAL A 594 8.72 -19.46 -3.10
CA VAL A 594 7.79 -18.33 -2.98
C VAL A 594 7.22 -18.21 -1.57
N ALA A 595 7.39 -17.06 -0.93
CA ALA A 595 6.91 -16.72 0.40
C ALA A 595 5.79 -15.66 0.38
N SER A 596 5.74 -14.84 -0.67
CA SER A 596 4.72 -13.82 -0.86
C SER A 596 4.32 -13.67 -2.32
N MET A 597 3.09 -13.25 -2.55
CA MET A 597 2.61 -12.78 -3.84
C MET A 597 1.70 -11.57 -3.64
N PHE A 598 1.97 -10.46 -4.32
CA PHE A 598 1.15 -9.25 -4.28
C PHE A 598 0.68 -8.87 -5.69
N LEU A 599 -0.64 -8.89 -5.92
CA LEU A 599 -1.19 -8.45 -7.19
C LEU A 599 -1.10 -6.92 -7.31
N TYR A 600 -0.70 -6.44 -8.49
CA TYR A 600 -0.67 -5.03 -8.87
C TYR A 600 -1.89 -4.76 -9.76
N TYR A 601 -2.97 -4.09 -9.32
CA TYR A 601 -3.33 -3.65 -7.94
C TYR A 601 -4.87 -3.60 -7.74
N TRP A 602 -5.35 -3.25 -6.54
CA TRP A 602 -6.77 -3.29 -6.16
C TRP A 602 -7.70 -2.47 -7.09
N SER A 603 -7.35 -1.21 -7.33
CA SER A 603 -8.08 -0.31 -8.21
C SER A 603 -7.16 0.73 -8.82
N ASP A 604 -7.45 1.18 -10.04
CA ASP A 604 -6.73 2.32 -10.61
C ASP A 604 -6.95 3.58 -9.76
N ALA A 605 -5.86 4.23 -9.35
CA ALA A 605 -5.85 5.42 -8.50
C ALA A 605 -6.15 6.73 -9.27
N CYS A 606 -6.12 6.68 -10.60
CA CYS A 606 -6.49 7.79 -11.50
C CYS A 606 -7.10 7.22 -12.80
N PRO A 607 -7.81 8.02 -13.61
CA PRO A 607 -8.28 7.57 -14.93
C PRO A 607 -7.10 7.10 -15.81
N ILE A 608 -7.05 5.80 -16.09
CA ILE A 608 -6.00 5.15 -16.87
C ILE A 608 -6.50 3.84 -17.47
N MET A 609 -5.78 3.33 -18.46
CA MET A 609 -5.77 1.91 -18.84
C MET A 609 -4.61 1.26 -18.09
N GLY A 610 -4.95 0.47 -17.06
CA GLY A 610 -3.99 -0.05 -16.09
C GLY A 610 -4.09 -1.56 -15.88
N SER A 611 -3.66 -1.99 -14.70
CA SER A 611 -3.61 -3.39 -14.27
C SER A 611 -4.48 -3.62 -13.02
N GLY A 612 -5.46 -2.74 -12.78
CA GLY A 612 -6.34 -2.81 -11.62
C GLY A 612 -7.31 -3.99 -11.69
N LEU A 613 -7.73 -4.54 -10.54
CA LEU A 613 -8.92 -5.42 -10.51
C LEU A 613 -10.21 -4.64 -10.76
N LEU A 614 -10.19 -3.37 -10.39
CA LEU A 614 -11.25 -2.40 -10.60
C LEU A 614 -10.65 -1.20 -11.33
N ASP A 615 -11.40 -0.61 -12.25
CA ASP A 615 -10.99 0.65 -12.86
C ASP A 615 -11.11 1.82 -11.86
N TYR A 616 -10.70 3.01 -12.27
CA TYR A 616 -10.78 4.22 -11.43
C TYR A 616 -12.19 4.51 -10.91
N TYR A 617 -13.21 4.16 -11.67
CA TYR A 617 -14.62 4.34 -11.31
C TYR A 617 -15.21 3.16 -10.54
N ARG A 618 -14.37 2.20 -10.15
CA ARG A 618 -14.70 0.98 -9.41
C ARG A 618 -15.58 0.00 -10.19
N GLU A 619 -15.53 0.05 -11.53
CA GLU A 619 -16.10 -1.01 -12.37
C GLU A 619 -15.10 -2.19 -12.43
N PRO A 620 -15.55 -3.44 -12.25
CA PRO A 620 -14.65 -4.58 -12.24
C PRO A 620 -14.18 -4.96 -13.66
N TYR A 621 -12.92 -5.34 -13.76
CA TYR A 621 -12.37 -6.06 -14.91
C TYR A 621 -12.69 -7.56 -14.83
N GLU A 622 -12.63 -8.28 -15.96
CA GLU A 622 -12.82 -9.75 -15.96
C GLU A 622 -11.85 -10.50 -15.03
N VAL A 623 -10.66 -9.95 -14.79
CA VAL A 623 -9.66 -10.53 -13.86
C VAL A 623 -10.16 -10.61 -12.41
N TYR A 624 -11.13 -9.78 -12.00
CA TYR A 624 -11.69 -9.77 -10.65
C TYR A 624 -12.26 -11.15 -10.27
N ASP A 625 -13.07 -11.73 -11.15
CA ASP A 625 -13.70 -13.03 -10.91
C ASP A 625 -12.68 -14.18 -11.02
N ALA A 626 -11.74 -14.06 -11.97
CA ALA A 626 -10.66 -15.03 -12.13
C ALA A 626 -9.79 -15.12 -10.87
N MET A 627 -9.41 -13.98 -10.30
CA MET A 627 -8.62 -13.91 -9.07
C MET A 627 -9.38 -14.50 -7.87
N LYS A 628 -10.65 -14.12 -7.71
CA LYS A 628 -11.50 -14.61 -6.61
C LYS A 628 -11.57 -16.15 -6.57
N ALA A 629 -11.52 -16.80 -7.72
CA ALA A 629 -11.55 -18.26 -7.81
C ALA A 629 -10.25 -18.94 -7.33
N VAL A 630 -9.10 -18.26 -7.37
CA VAL A 630 -7.78 -18.89 -7.14
C VAL A 630 -6.96 -18.33 -5.96
N TYR A 631 -7.37 -17.22 -5.36
CA TYR A 631 -6.70 -16.65 -4.17
C TYR A 631 -7.06 -17.33 -2.84
N THR A 632 -7.96 -18.32 -2.86
CA THR A 632 -8.59 -18.91 -1.68
C THR A 632 -7.64 -19.65 -0.73
N GLN A 633 -7.94 -19.76 0.57
CA GLN A 633 -7.06 -20.47 1.53
C GLN A 633 -6.74 -21.92 1.13
N VAL A 634 -7.72 -22.64 0.55
CA VAL A 634 -7.51 -23.93 -0.10
C VAL A 634 -7.63 -23.74 -1.60
N LEU A 635 -6.61 -24.15 -2.36
CA LEU A 635 -6.62 -24.07 -3.83
C LEU A 635 -6.29 -25.41 -4.45
N ILE A 636 -7.16 -25.86 -5.35
CA ILE A 636 -6.83 -26.89 -6.33
C ILE A 636 -6.40 -26.24 -7.64
N SER A 637 -5.28 -26.68 -8.21
CA SER A 637 -4.79 -26.17 -9.48
C SER A 637 -4.13 -27.27 -10.32
N LEU A 638 -3.98 -27.02 -11.62
CA LEU A 638 -3.38 -27.93 -12.57
C LEU A 638 -2.07 -27.35 -13.10
N GLU A 639 -0.95 -28.01 -12.78
CA GLU A 639 0.34 -27.70 -13.41
C GLU A 639 0.47 -28.53 -14.69
N TRP A 640 0.47 -27.85 -15.84
CA TRP A 640 0.65 -28.49 -17.14
C TRP A 640 2.09 -28.97 -17.35
N GLU A 641 2.24 -30.17 -17.91
CA GLU A 641 3.55 -30.68 -18.33
C GLU A 641 3.79 -30.33 -19.81
N ALA A 642 3.87 -29.03 -20.09
CA ALA A 642 4.17 -28.48 -21.41
C ALA A 642 5.60 -27.91 -21.44
N GLU A 643 6.26 -28.02 -22.60
CA GLU A 643 7.56 -27.41 -22.88
C GLU A 643 7.47 -26.67 -24.22
N PRO A 644 7.61 -25.33 -24.25
CA PRO A 644 7.78 -24.42 -23.10
C PRO A 644 6.51 -24.31 -22.23
N HIS A 645 6.67 -24.04 -20.92
CA HIS A 645 5.54 -23.77 -20.02
C HIS A 645 5.19 -22.28 -20.07
N ILE A 646 4.22 -21.92 -20.91
CA ILE A 646 3.82 -20.53 -21.15
C ILE A 646 2.50 -20.25 -20.42
N LEU A 647 2.44 -19.18 -19.64
CA LEU A 647 1.21 -18.72 -18.96
C LEU A 647 0.39 -17.75 -19.84
N GLY A 648 -0.92 -17.63 -19.59
CA GLY A 648 -1.78 -16.67 -20.31
C GLY A 648 -2.05 -17.03 -21.77
N ARG A 649 -1.78 -18.29 -22.17
CA ARG A 649 -1.97 -18.79 -23.54
C ARG A 649 -2.83 -20.03 -23.56
N GLN A 650 -3.63 -20.15 -24.62
CA GLN A 650 -4.36 -21.38 -24.91
C GLN A 650 -3.38 -22.54 -25.09
N LYS A 651 -3.49 -23.55 -24.22
CA LYS A 651 -2.70 -24.77 -24.32
C LYS A 651 -3.22 -25.60 -25.50
N LYS A 652 -2.32 -26.10 -26.37
CA LYS A 652 -2.67 -26.87 -27.57
C LYS A 652 -1.98 -28.22 -27.54
N TYR A 653 -2.74 -29.28 -27.80
CA TYR A 653 -2.23 -30.65 -27.90
C TYR A 653 -2.68 -31.29 -29.21
N ALA A 654 -1.81 -32.10 -29.82
CA ALA A 654 -2.18 -32.86 -31.01
C ALA A 654 -3.13 -34.00 -30.63
N ARG A 655 -4.13 -34.29 -31.48
CA ARG A 655 -4.94 -35.49 -31.33
C ARG A 655 -4.07 -36.75 -31.37
N GLY A 656 -4.47 -37.77 -30.62
CA GLY A 656 -3.68 -39.00 -30.44
C GLY A 656 -2.43 -38.82 -29.58
N SER A 657 -2.09 -37.59 -29.16
CA SER A 657 -1.01 -37.35 -28.21
C SER A 657 -1.46 -37.58 -26.77
N LYS A 658 -0.49 -37.60 -25.87
CA LYS A 658 -0.73 -37.78 -24.44
C LYS A 658 -0.80 -36.43 -23.75
N PHE A 659 -1.91 -36.19 -23.07
CA PHE A 659 -2.06 -35.12 -22.12
C PHE A 659 -1.46 -35.52 -20.76
N THR A 660 -0.59 -34.69 -20.19
CA THR A 660 -0.09 -34.86 -18.82
C THR A 660 -0.13 -33.56 -18.01
N GLY A 661 -0.47 -33.68 -16.72
CA GLY A 661 -0.51 -32.56 -15.80
C GLY A 661 -0.58 -33.03 -14.35
N LYS A 662 -0.10 -32.20 -13.41
CA LYS A 662 -0.11 -32.49 -11.98
C LYS A 662 -1.24 -31.74 -11.29
N VAL A 663 -2.04 -32.44 -10.50
CA VAL A 663 -3.08 -31.83 -9.67
C VAL A 663 -2.45 -31.44 -8.35
N TRP A 664 -2.33 -30.14 -8.13
CA TRP A 664 -1.82 -29.55 -6.90
C TRP A 664 -2.98 -29.18 -5.97
N VAL A 665 -2.74 -29.34 -4.67
CA VAL A 665 -3.63 -28.81 -3.64
C VAL A 665 -2.80 -28.04 -2.61
N ASN A 666 -3.19 -26.79 -2.40
CA ASN A 666 -2.67 -25.91 -1.36
C ASN A 666 -3.63 -25.91 -0.16
N ASN A 667 -3.07 -25.89 1.04
CA ASN A 667 -3.81 -25.67 2.29
C ASN A 667 -3.08 -24.59 3.09
N ASP A 668 -3.67 -23.41 3.21
CA ASP A 668 -3.08 -22.31 3.98
C ASP A 668 -3.57 -22.26 5.43
N HIS A 669 -4.38 -23.21 5.88
CA HIS A 669 -4.79 -23.27 7.28
C HIS A 669 -3.66 -23.78 8.19
N PHE A 670 -3.66 -23.34 9.46
CA PHE A 670 -2.83 -23.91 10.54
C PHE A 670 -3.46 -25.16 11.17
N HIS A 671 -4.08 -25.98 10.34
CA HIS A 671 -4.54 -27.32 10.71
C HIS A 671 -4.66 -28.19 9.47
N ASP A 672 -4.51 -29.49 9.68
CA ASP A 672 -4.72 -30.49 8.63
C ASP A 672 -6.21 -30.58 8.25
N ILE A 673 -6.49 -30.76 6.96
CA ILE A 673 -7.82 -31.16 6.48
C ILE A 673 -7.78 -32.66 6.21
N LYS A 674 -8.45 -33.44 7.07
CA LYS A 674 -8.45 -34.90 6.98
C LYS A 674 -9.46 -35.41 5.96
N LYS A 675 -9.09 -36.46 5.23
CA LYS A 675 -9.93 -37.14 4.23
C LYS A 675 -10.63 -36.18 3.25
N ALA A 676 -9.95 -35.14 2.79
CA ALA A 676 -10.49 -34.24 1.79
C ALA A 676 -10.80 -35.03 0.51
N GLN A 677 -12.01 -34.87 -0.03
CA GLN A 677 -12.39 -35.43 -1.32
C GLN A 677 -11.80 -34.54 -2.41
N ILE A 678 -10.91 -35.10 -3.21
CA ILE A 678 -10.33 -34.45 -4.38
C ILE A 678 -10.93 -35.08 -5.62
N HIS A 679 -11.41 -34.25 -6.53
CA HIS A 679 -11.99 -34.69 -7.80
C HIS A 679 -11.45 -33.86 -8.96
N TRP A 680 -11.23 -34.53 -10.07
CA TRP A 680 -11.04 -33.90 -11.36
C TRP A 680 -11.80 -34.68 -12.44
N GLU A 681 -12.33 -33.96 -13.42
CA GLU A 681 -12.94 -34.53 -14.61
C GLU A 681 -12.54 -33.75 -15.86
N ILE A 682 -12.45 -34.45 -16.98
CA ILE A 682 -12.19 -33.91 -18.31
C ILE A 682 -13.44 -34.11 -19.14
N HIS A 683 -13.93 -33.04 -19.76
CA HIS A 683 -15.05 -33.10 -20.69
C HIS A 683 -14.82 -32.17 -21.89
N ARG A 684 -15.58 -32.38 -22.96
CA ARG A 684 -15.54 -31.49 -24.15
C ARG A 684 -16.30 -30.20 -23.81
N GLU A 685 -15.77 -29.05 -24.23
CA GLU A 685 -16.43 -27.76 -23.99
C GLU A 685 -17.83 -27.74 -24.63
N GLY A 686 -18.83 -27.23 -23.89
CA GLY A 686 -20.24 -27.24 -24.32
C GLY A 686 -20.93 -28.61 -24.28
N GLN A 687 -20.23 -29.68 -23.90
CA GLN A 687 -20.79 -31.03 -23.74
C GLN A 687 -20.55 -31.56 -22.33
N LYS A 688 -21.58 -32.09 -21.67
CA LYS A 688 -21.44 -32.74 -20.35
C LYS A 688 -20.90 -34.18 -20.43
N CYS A 689 -20.31 -34.57 -21.56
CA CYS A 689 -19.78 -35.91 -21.73
C CYS A 689 -18.37 -35.98 -21.13
N ILE A 690 -18.29 -36.57 -19.94
CA ILE A 690 -17.02 -36.81 -19.23
C ILE A 690 -16.24 -37.89 -19.98
N VAL A 691 -15.01 -37.56 -20.39
CA VAL A 691 -14.11 -38.46 -21.13
C VAL A 691 -13.02 -39.07 -20.24
N ALA A 692 -12.73 -38.46 -19.10
CA ALA A 692 -11.88 -38.99 -18.05
C ALA A 692 -12.25 -38.34 -16.71
N GLN A 693 -12.14 -39.04 -15.59
CA GLN A 693 -12.34 -38.47 -14.27
C GLN A 693 -11.68 -39.33 -13.20
N LYS A 694 -11.45 -38.75 -12.03
CA LYS A 694 -11.06 -39.48 -10.83
C LYS A 694 -11.52 -38.75 -9.59
N THR A 695 -11.99 -39.52 -8.62
CA THR A 695 -12.30 -39.07 -7.26
C THR A 695 -11.50 -39.90 -6.29
N PHE A 696 -10.83 -39.25 -5.36
CA PHE A 696 -10.07 -39.92 -4.30
C PHE A 696 -10.08 -39.06 -3.03
N TYR A 697 -9.59 -39.64 -1.93
CA TYR A 697 -9.53 -38.97 -0.64
C TYR A 697 -8.08 -38.89 -0.20
N SER A 698 -7.67 -37.74 0.33
CA SER A 698 -6.32 -37.51 0.83
C SER A 698 -6.36 -36.54 2.01
N ASP A 699 -5.42 -36.69 2.93
CA ASP A 699 -5.18 -35.65 3.93
C ASP A 699 -4.45 -34.48 3.26
N LEU A 700 -4.85 -33.25 3.61
CA LEU A 700 -4.13 -32.03 3.24
C LEU A 700 -3.42 -31.53 4.49
N GLU A 701 -2.10 -31.57 4.47
CA GLU A 701 -1.25 -31.12 5.57
C GLU A 701 -1.44 -29.62 5.79
N GLU A 702 -1.37 -29.17 7.04
CA GLU A 702 -1.40 -27.73 7.37
C GLU A 702 -0.31 -26.95 6.63
N ASP A 703 -0.62 -25.69 6.27
CA ASP A 703 0.28 -24.72 5.67
C ASP A 703 1.15 -25.27 4.50
N SER A 704 0.56 -26.04 3.60
CA SER A 704 1.28 -26.85 2.60
C SER A 704 0.87 -26.56 1.15
N ALA A 705 1.73 -27.00 0.23
CA ALA A 705 1.46 -27.07 -1.21
C ALA A 705 2.01 -28.40 -1.74
N THR A 706 1.14 -29.29 -2.22
CA THR A 706 1.56 -30.64 -2.61
C THR A 706 0.84 -31.15 -3.86
N VAL A 707 1.54 -31.97 -4.64
CA VAL A 707 0.93 -32.73 -5.74
C VAL A 707 0.14 -33.89 -5.16
N LYS A 708 -1.17 -33.95 -5.45
CA LYS A 708 -2.08 -35.01 -4.98
C LYS A 708 -2.42 -36.04 -6.06
N ASP A 709 -2.28 -35.68 -7.35
CA ASP A 709 -2.43 -36.63 -8.45
C ASP A 709 -1.63 -36.22 -9.69
N THR A 710 -1.49 -37.14 -10.65
CA THR A 710 -0.97 -36.84 -11.99
C THR A 710 -1.94 -37.37 -13.03
N ILE A 711 -2.50 -36.47 -13.83
CA ILE A 711 -3.35 -36.79 -14.96
C ILE A 711 -2.45 -37.24 -16.10
N SER A 712 -2.80 -38.37 -16.69
CA SER A 712 -2.12 -38.94 -17.85
C SER A 712 -3.18 -39.56 -18.74
N TRP A 713 -3.58 -38.86 -19.80
CA TRP A 713 -4.72 -39.23 -20.62
C TRP A 713 -4.39 -39.17 -22.12
N MET A 714 -4.86 -40.16 -22.88
CA MET A 714 -4.68 -40.19 -24.34
C MET A 714 -5.79 -39.40 -25.00
N ILE A 715 -5.43 -38.39 -25.78
CA ILE A 715 -6.38 -37.50 -26.45
C ILE A 715 -7.02 -38.25 -27.63
N PRO A 716 -8.35 -38.41 -27.67
CA PRO A 716 -9.04 -39.09 -28.76
C PRO A 716 -8.77 -38.45 -30.12
N GLU A 717 -8.64 -39.28 -31.15
CA GLU A 717 -8.45 -38.81 -32.54
C GLU A 717 -9.72 -38.22 -33.16
N ASP A 718 -10.88 -38.45 -32.55
CA ASP A 718 -12.19 -38.15 -33.12
C ASP A 718 -12.69 -36.72 -32.85
N TYR A 719 -11.94 -35.90 -32.09
CA TYR A 719 -12.41 -34.58 -31.68
C TYR A 719 -11.34 -33.49 -31.78
N VAL A 720 -11.68 -32.43 -32.50
CA VAL A 720 -10.94 -31.16 -32.57
C VAL A 720 -11.80 -30.12 -31.88
N GLY A 721 -11.24 -29.45 -30.87
CA GLY A 721 -12.00 -28.51 -30.04
C GLY A 721 -11.41 -28.39 -28.64
N ASN A 722 -12.12 -27.67 -27.78
CA ASN A 722 -11.67 -27.42 -26.43
C ASN A 722 -12.10 -28.56 -25.49
N TYR A 723 -11.20 -28.91 -24.59
CA TYR A 723 -11.46 -29.74 -23.43
C TYR A 723 -11.32 -28.88 -22.18
N VAL A 724 -12.19 -29.13 -21.22
CA VAL A 724 -12.18 -28.48 -19.91
C VAL A 724 -11.80 -29.54 -18.88
N VAL A 725 -10.90 -29.18 -17.97
CA VAL A 725 -10.57 -29.95 -16.77
C VAL A 725 -11.21 -29.24 -15.59
N ASP A 726 -12.33 -29.76 -15.10
CA ASP A 726 -12.99 -29.27 -13.88
C ASP A 726 -12.41 -29.97 -12.66
N MET A 727 -12.17 -29.23 -11.59
CA MET A 727 -11.55 -29.73 -10.36
C MET A 727 -12.25 -29.17 -9.13
N PHE A 728 -12.37 -29.98 -8.09
CA PHE A 728 -12.83 -29.50 -6.79
C PHE A 728 -12.20 -30.25 -5.63
N VAL A 729 -12.22 -29.58 -4.47
CA VAL A 729 -11.88 -30.15 -3.16
C VAL A 729 -13.07 -29.95 -2.23
N LYS A 730 -13.45 -31.01 -1.51
CA LYS A 730 -14.42 -30.96 -0.41
C LYS A 730 -13.82 -31.49 0.88
N ASP A 731 -14.30 -31.00 2.01
CA ASP A 731 -14.00 -31.60 3.31
C ASP A 731 -14.79 -32.91 3.54
N GLU A 732 -14.58 -33.55 4.69
CA GLU A 732 -15.27 -34.79 5.10
C GLU A 732 -16.79 -34.62 5.20
N ASP A 733 -17.27 -33.40 5.46
CA ASP A 733 -18.69 -33.05 5.56
C ASP A 733 -19.33 -32.73 4.20
N GLY A 734 -18.52 -32.71 3.13
CA GLY A 734 -18.96 -32.46 1.75
C GLY A 734 -19.09 -30.98 1.38
N ARG A 735 -18.62 -30.05 2.22
CA ARG A 735 -18.52 -28.62 1.89
C ARG A 735 -17.40 -28.42 0.89
N ILE A 736 -17.68 -27.64 -0.16
CA ILE A 736 -16.68 -27.25 -1.16
C ILE A 736 -15.69 -26.28 -0.51
N LEU A 737 -14.42 -26.64 -0.55
CA LEU A 737 -13.30 -25.81 -0.11
C LEU A 737 -12.64 -25.07 -1.27
N SER A 738 -12.62 -25.69 -2.46
CA SER A 738 -12.03 -25.08 -3.66
C SER A 738 -12.67 -25.66 -4.92
N THR A 739 -12.84 -24.83 -5.94
CA THR A 739 -13.22 -25.22 -7.30
C THR A 739 -12.35 -24.47 -8.28
N ASN A 740 -11.89 -25.16 -9.31
CA ASN A 740 -11.09 -24.53 -10.35
C ASN A 740 -11.28 -25.27 -11.66
N TYR A 741 -11.03 -24.59 -12.78
CA TYR A 741 -11.07 -25.19 -14.09
C TYR A 741 -9.93 -24.69 -14.98
N CYS A 742 -9.61 -25.50 -15.97
CA CYS A 742 -8.54 -25.24 -16.92
C CYS A 742 -9.01 -25.66 -18.32
N VAL A 743 -8.67 -24.88 -19.35
CA VAL A 743 -9.10 -25.14 -20.74
C VAL A 743 -7.89 -25.37 -21.63
N TRP A 744 -7.98 -26.37 -22.50
CA TRP A 744 -6.98 -26.62 -23.54
C TRP A 744 -7.64 -27.10 -24.83
N LYS A 745 -6.93 -27.00 -25.96
CA LYS A 745 -7.46 -27.31 -27.29
C LYS A 745 -6.78 -28.52 -27.92
N ALA A 746 -7.57 -29.49 -28.35
CA ALA A 746 -7.13 -30.56 -29.25
C ALA A 746 -7.09 -30.04 -30.69
N CYS A 747 -5.92 -30.10 -31.30
CA CYS A 747 -5.63 -29.62 -32.65
C CYS A 747 -5.36 -30.79 -33.61
N ILE A 748 -5.45 -30.51 -34.91
CA ILE A 748 -5.26 -31.49 -36.00
C ILE A 748 -3.88 -32.13 -35.93
#